data_AF-A0A7X9BA28-F1
#
_entry.id   AF-A0A7X9BA28-F1
#
_cell.length_a   1.000
_cell.length_b   1.000
_cell.length_c   1.000
_cell.angle_alpha   90.00
_cell.angle_beta   90.00
_cell.angle_gamma   90.00
#
_symmetry.space_group_name_H-M   'P 1'
#
loop_
_entity.id
_entity.type
_entity.pdbx_description
1 polymer ?
#
loop_
_entity_poly.entity_id
_entity_poly.type
_entity_poly.pdbx_seq_one_letter_code
_entity_poly.pdbx_strand_id
1 'polypeptide(L)'
;MKRFNWLMSIVLALSILLSPVSQMFSSVVYAEEGISETQEDTVKGYITISVEKFTLGQGYIKEPIKVPFYEGDNGAKLITDLLGEGNYKNSGNINSSFYLSGVYDPESSGKIDTIPQYILDAAGSIDLTNDDWLEEFDFTLMSGWMYAVNSTFLGYGLSDYNPEDGDVMRVQFTIHGYGADLGAGNAGWGMPDLIIVADKDNLTAKIAEINSSDNKDELLEKNGVLEAYNHAYELLVNMESTQNNVDEVLQNLTDALEAPEIPEEPDDPEDPEDPEEPDDPEEPEDPEESEDSQMAKVVREQLEKHLAYILSMVENPTFGTGGGEWSILSLARGGYQVPEGYYDIYYDNVVKEVERLMEIYNGKLHNNKGTEHSRLILGLTSIGRDVTDVGGYNILEALADFNYMIRQGINGPIFALIALDSNDYEIPQVEGVSTQSTREMFIDFILGREIDGGGWALGINPPVADPDITAMAIQGLTPYYESNDEVKEAVDRAIIWLSKAQKDDGGYASWGSVNSESIAQVIVALTGLGIDPHTDSRFIKNGNSAMDALLTFADPDGGFMHVKPGEIGDGGAAPGVIDGMATDQASYALVAYDRFVKAENSLYHMTDVNIGDPEEPTDPEEPEEPEEPTDPEEPTDPEDPEEPTNPTDPEEPVDPKDPKVPEVPKDDNGKLPKTGETFSILIPILGFILIAAGFVFKRKQQRN
;
A
#
# COMPACT_ATOMS: atom_id res chain seq x y z
N MET A 1 49.35 11.47 34.19
CA MET A 1 49.35 12.44 35.33
C MET A 1 49.67 13.81 34.74
N LYS A 2 48.88 14.88 34.83
CA LYS A 2 47.71 15.22 35.66
C LYS A 2 46.95 16.40 34.99
N ARG A 3 45.64 16.23 34.83
CA ARG A 3 44.49 17.16 34.99
C ARG A 3 44.63 18.69 34.76
N PHE A 4 43.65 19.19 33.99
CA PHE A 4 42.76 20.37 34.18
C PHE A 4 43.23 21.81 33.89
N ASN A 5 42.48 22.50 33.00
CA ASN A 5 41.78 23.81 33.18
C ASN A 5 41.07 24.24 31.86
N TRP A 6 39.73 24.33 31.82
CA TRP A 6 38.84 25.51 32.03
C TRP A 6 38.68 26.40 30.77
N LEU A 7 37.56 26.38 30.01
CA LEU A 7 36.22 27.01 30.17
C LEU A 7 36.13 28.53 29.90
N MET A 8 35.30 28.87 28.90
CA MET A 8 34.35 30.01 28.77
C MET A 8 34.84 31.47 28.50
N SER A 9 34.48 31.94 27.29
CA SER A 9 33.47 33.00 27.02
C SER A 9 33.77 34.52 26.97
N ILE A 10 33.45 35.08 25.78
CA ILE A 10 32.70 36.34 25.46
C ILE A 10 33.45 37.69 25.53
N VAL A 11 33.36 38.51 24.46
CA VAL A 11 32.77 39.90 24.42
C VAL A 11 33.30 40.82 23.28
N LEU A 12 32.38 41.10 22.33
CA LEU A 12 32.00 42.36 21.62
C LEU A 12 33.02 43.24 20.85
N ALA A 13 32.68 44.04 19.82
CA ALA A 13 31.58 44.22 18.86
C ALA A 13 31.82 45.60 18.16
N LEU A 14 31.39 45.80 16.89
CA LEU A 14 30.72 47.02 16.38
C LEU A 14 30.37 46.94 14.86
N SER A 15 29.09 46.65 14.60
CA SER A 15 28.13 47.27 13.64
C SER A 15 28.45 47.63 12.18
N ILE A 16 27.77 46.91 11.26
CA ILE A 16 26.86 47.31 10.14
C ILE A 16 27.18 48.58 9.31
N LEU A 17 27.29 48.45 7.97
CA LEU A 17 26.44 49.08 6.93
C LEU A 17 26.92 48.84 5.46
N LEU A 18 25.97 48.34 4.63
CA LEU A 18 25.70 48.60 3.20
C LEU A 18 26.50 47.92 2.04
N SER A 19 25.76 47.11 1.25
CA SER A 19 25.99 46.59 -0.13
C SER A 19 25.93 47.68 -1.23
N PRO A 20 25.90 47.42 -2.58
CA PRO A 20 26.39 46.30 -3.44
C PRO A 20 27.16 46.78 -4.73
N VAL A 21 27.40 45.86 -5.68
CA VAL A 21 27.44 46.01 -7.18
C VAL A 21 28.79 45.78 -7.90
N SER A 22 28.89 44.60 -8.52
CA SER A 22 29.18 44.31 -9.95
C SER A 22 30.41 44.82 -10.73
N GLN A 23 30.90 43.91 -11.58
CA GLN A 23 31.63 44.06 -12.86
C GLN A 23 33.18 44.10 -12.94
N MET A 24 33.69 42.98 -13.47
CA MET A 24 34.43 42.86 -14.75
C MET A 24 35.96 43.05 -14.85
N PHE A 25 36.49 42.15 -15.69
CA PHE A 25 37.65 42.21 -16.60
C PHE A 25 39.08 41.91 -16.11
N SER A 26 39.52 40.72 -16.56
CA SER A 26 40.65 40.46 -17.46
C SER A 26 42.12 40.54 -16.98
N SER A 27 42.76 39.40 -17.21
CA SER A 27 44.06 39.20 -17.88
C SER A 27 45.36 39.55 -17.13
N VAL A 28 46.19 38.52 -16.93
CA VAL A 28 47.63 38.52 -17.28
C VAL A 28 48.01 37.14 -17.81
N VAL A 29 48.74 37.14 -18.93
CA VAL A 29 49.20 36.01 -19.76
C VAL A 29 50.68 35.72 -19.50
N TYR A 30 51.12 34.53 -19.96
CA TYR A 30 52.47 34.05 -20.34
C TYR A 30 53.14 33.07 -19.36
N ALA A 31 53.66 31.89 -19.75
CA ALA A 31 53.84 31.27 -21.06
C ALA A 31 54.03 29.74 -20.93
N GLU A 32 53.83 29.06 -22.06
CA GLU A 32 53.81 27.62 -22.35
C GLU A 32 55.10 26.85 -22.05
N GLU A 33 54.96 25.59 -21.59
CA GLU A 33 55.74 24.45 -22.09
C GLU A 33 54.81 23.24 -22.26
N GLY A 34 54.51 22.91 -23.53
CA GLY A 34 54.14 21.58 -24.01
C GLY A 34 52.90 20.90 -23.42
N ILE A 35 51.71 21.33 -23.84
CA ILE A 35 50.49 20.51 -23.75
C ILE A 35 50.27 19.89 -25.13
N SER A 36 50.34 18.55 -25.23
CA SER A 36 49.66 17.85 -26.32
C SER A 36 48.18 18.13 -26.15
N GLU A 37 47.53 18.66 -27.19
CA GLU A 37 46.08 18.90 -27.25
C GLU A 37 45.31 17.81 -26.50
N THR A 38 44.86 18.13 -25.28
CA THR A 38 43.88 17.33 -24.58
C THR A 38 42.58 17.54 -25.33
N GLN A 39 42.09 16.47 -25.95
CA GLN A 39 40.76 16.36 -26.49
C GLN A 39 39.79 16.98 -25.46
N GLU A 40 39.07 18.04 -25.81
CA GLU A 40 37.98 18.53 -24.96
C GLU A 40 36.99 17.37 -24.84
N ASP A 41 36.88 16.79 -23.65
CA ASP A 41 35.93 15.71 -23.36
C ASP A 41 34.51 16.29 -23.46
N THR A 42 33.97 16.30 -24.67
CA THR A 42 32.58 16.68 -24.92
C THR A 42 31.69 15.55 -24.41
N VAL A 43 30.75 15.87 -23.50
CA VAL A 43 29.73 14.92 -23.04
C VAL A 43 28.99 14.38 -24.25
N LYS A 44 28.94 13.04 -24.38
CA LYS A 44 28.31 12.34 -25.50
C LYS A 44 26.82 12.11 -25.26
N GLY A 45 26.44 11.93 -24.00
CA GLY A 45 25.07 11.74 -23.55
C GLY A 45 25.00 11.54 -22.05
N TYR A 46 23.80 11.23 -21.57
CA TYR A 46 23.50 10.91 -20.18
C TYR A 46 22.79 9.57 -20.08
N ILE A 47 23.28 8.75 -19.16
CA ILE A 47 22.66 7.48 -18.76
C ILE A 47 22.06 7.64 -17.36
N THR A 48 20.92 7.01 -17.10
CA THR A 48 20.38 6.87 -15.74
C THR A 48 21.01 5.65 -15.08
N ILE A 49 21.56 5.80 -13.87
CA ILE A 49 22.13 4.67 -13.10
C ILE A 49 21.50 4.60 -11.71
N SER A 50 21.11 3.40 -11.28
CA SER A 50 20.70 3.05 -9.92
C SER A 50 21.47 1.84 -9.38
N VAL A 51 21.61 1.74 -8.06
CA VAL A 51 22.15 0.55 -7.38
C VAL A 51 21.17 0.10 -6.31
N GLU A 52 20.65 -1.11 -6.45
CA GLU A 52 19.38 -1.54 -5.89
C GLU A 52 19.49 -2.80 -5.02
N LYS A 53 18.78 -2.78 -3.89
CA LYS A 53 18.66 -3.87 -2.91
C LYS A 53 17.20 -4.27 -2.73
N PHE A 54 16.42 -4.26 -3.81
CA PHE A 54 14.97 -4.50 -3.75
C PHE A 54 14.62 -5.93 -3.37
N THR A 55 15.42 -6.90 -3.81
CA THR A 55 15.30 -8.31 -3.36
C THR A 55 15.58 -8.48 -1.88
N LEU A 56 16.26 -7.53 -1.24
CA LEU A 56 16.44 -7.47 0.22
C LEU A 56 15.33 -6.67 0.91
N GLY A 57 14.46 -5.98 0.16
CA GLY A 57 13.48 -5.01 0.66
C GLY A 57 14.12 -3.77 1.30
N GLN A 58 15.36 -3.45 0.93
CA GLN A 58 16.17 -2.39 1.56
C GLN A 58 16.35 -1.15 0.69
N GLY A 59 15.58 -1.02 -0.40
CA GLY A 59 15.63 0.15 -1.28
C GLY A 59 16.96 0.28 -2.04
N TYR A 60 17.52 1.49 -2.06
CA TYR A 60 18.69 1.83 -2.88
C TYR A 60 19.99 1.93 -2.05
N ILE A 61 21.12 1.56 -2.66
CA ILE A 61 22.47 2.05 -2.27
C ILE A 61 22.75 3.38 -2.96
N LYS A 62 22.36 3.47 -4.24
CA LYS A 62 22.40 4.69 -5.03
C LYS A 62 21.05 4.86 -5.70
N GLU A 63 20.35 5.91 -5.29
CA GLU A 63 19.10 6.34 -5.93
C GLU A 63 19.33 6.67 -7.41
N PRO A 64 18.29 6.62 -8.27
CA PRO A 64 18.43 6.90 -9.69
C PRO A 64 19.02 8.29 -9.94
N ILE A 65 20.09 8.38 -10.73
CA ILE A 65 20.75 9.65 -11.04
C ILE A 65 21.21 9.67 -12.51
N LYS A 66 21.20 10.84 -13.15
CA LYS A 66 21.81 11.05 -14.47
C LYS A 66 23.32 11.13 -14.35
N VAL A 67 24.02 10.31 -15.14
CA VAL A 67 25.48 10.27 -15.22
C VAL A 67 25.91 10.61 -16.65
N PRO A 68 26.74 11.64 -16.86
CA PRO A 68 27.29 11.93 -18.18
C PRO A 68 28.29 10.85 -18.59
N PHE A 69 28.32 10.50 -19.87
CA PHE A 69 29.36 9.63 -20.41
C PHE A 69 30.07 10.28 -21.61
N TYR A 70 31.33 9.88 -21.80
CA TYR A 70 32.24 10.40 -22.82
C TYR A 70 32.61 9.32 -23.83
N GLU A 71 33.28 9.71 -24.92
CA GLU A 71 33.74 8.77 -25.93
C GLU A 71 34.74 7.77 -25.33
N GLY A 72 34.42 6.47 -25.44
CA GLY A 72 35.23 5.39 -24.89
C GLY A 72 34.88 4.98 -23.45
N ASP A 73 33.95 5.68 -22.79
CA ASP A 73 33.37 5.21 -21.54
C ASP A 73 32.58 3.90 -21.75
N ASN A 74 32.60 3.04 -20.75
CA ASN A 74 31.83 1.79 -20.72
C ASN A 74 31.11 1.67 -19.36
N GLY A 75 30.21 0.69 -19.25
CA GLY A 75 29.45 0.44 -18.03
C GLY A 75 30.31 0.30 -16.78
N ALA A 76 31.46 -0.38 -16.89
CA ALA A 76 32.37 -0.59 -15.76
C ALA A 76 32.94 0.71 -15.23
N LYS A 77 33.40 1.61 -16.11
CA LYS A 77 33.91 2.92 -15.69
C LYS A 77 32.80 3.74 -15.02
N LEU A 78 31.62 3.80 -15.65
CA LEU A 78 30.49 4.59 -15.14
C LEU A 78 30.06 4.15 -13.74
N ILE A 79 29.91 2.84 -13.50
CA ILE A 79 29.49 2.35 -12.18
C ILE A 79 30.58 2.55 -11.12
N THR A 80 31.87 2.41 -11.48
CA THR A 80 32.96 2.62 -10.52
C THR A 80 33.14 4.08 -10.16
N ASP A 81 32.94 4.98 -11.12
CA ASP A 81 32.95 6.43 -10.88
C ASP A 81 31.80 6.82 -9.95
N LEU A 82 30.60 6.26 -10.17
CA LEU A 82 29.41 6.52 -9.33
C LEU A 82 29.54 5.99 -7.89
N LEU A 83 30.08 4.78 -7.72
CA LEU A 83 30.28 4.19 -6.39
C LEU A 83 31.45 4.84 -5.64
N GLY A 84 32.47 5.28 -6.38
CA GLY A 84 33.69 5.87 -5.84
C GLY A 84 34.74 4.84 -5.43
N GLU A 85 36.01 5.24 -5.49
CA GLU A 85 37.14 4.39 -5.13
C GLU A 85 37.03 3.87 -3.69
N GLY A 86 37.21 2.56 -3.51
CA GLY A 86 37.13 1.91 -2.20
C GLY A 86 35.74 1.43 -1.78
N ASN A 87 34.68 1.75 -2.54
CA ASN A 87 33.31 1.34 -2.23
C ASN A 87 32.78 0.17 -3.07
N TYR A 88 33.64 -0.48 -3.86
CA TYR A 88 33.28 -1.64 -4.67
C TYR A 88 34.39 -2.69 -4.67
N LYS A 89 33.98 -3.93 -4.92
CA LYS A 89 34.84 -5.09 -5.20
C LYS A 89 34.47 -5.62 -6.57
N ASN A 90 35.45 -6.09 -7.32
CA ASN A 90 35.21 -6.64 -8.65
C ASN A 90 36.18 -7.77 -8.99
N SER A 91 35.77 -8.59 -9.95
CA SER A 91 36.70 -9.38 -10.76
C SER A 91 36.92 -8.69 -12.12
N GLY A 92 37.98 -9.09 -12.83
CA GLY A 92 38.39 -8.40 -14.06
C GLY A 92 38.91 -6.99 -13.81
N ASN A 93 38.74 -6.10 -14.79
CA ASN A 93 39.09 -4.68 -14.69
C ASN A 93 38.20 -3.86 -15.64
N ILE A 94 38.21 -2.53 -15.50
CA ILE A 94 37.34 -1.63 -16.27
C ILE A 94 37.42 -1.83 -17.79
N ASN A 95 38.51 -2.39 -18.32
CA ASN A 95 38.68 -2.62 -19.76
C ASN A 95 38.37 -4.06 -20.20
N SER A 96 38.13 -4.99 -19.27
CA SER A 96 37.89 -6.40 -19.63
C SER A 96 37.32 -7.23 -18.48
N SER A 97 36.27 -7.99 -18.81
CA SER A 97 35.64 -8.99 -17.93
C SER A 97 35.24 -8.44 -16.57
N PHE A 98 34.85 -7.16 -16.49
CA PHE A 98 34.47 -6.53 -15.23
C PHE A 98 33.16 -7.15 -14.71
N TYR A 99 33.22 -7.69 -13.50
CA TYR A 99 32.05 -8.12 -12.75
C TYR A 99 32.11 -7.51 -11.36
N LEU A 100 31.05 -6.79 -10.98
CA LEU A 100 30.88 -6.21 -9.66
C LEU A 100 30.60 -7.35 -8.68
N SER A 101 31.53 -7.64 -7.77
CA SER A 101 31.40 -8.75 -6.81
C SER A 101 31.03 -8.30 -5.40
N GLY A 102 31.04 -6.99 -5.15
CA GLY A 102 30.51 -6.45 -3.90
C GLY A 102 30.46 -4.93 -3.88
N VAL A 103 29.58 -4.39 -3.06
CA VAL A 103 29.41 -2.94 -2.85
C VAL A 103 29.50 -2.66 -1.35
N TYR A 104 30.16 -1.57 -0.96
CA TYR A 104 30.24 -1.13 0.43
C TYR A 104 28.89 -0.55 0.84
N ASP A 105 28.30 -1.11 1.89
CA ASP A 105 26.94 -0.83 2.33
C ASP A 105 26.76 -1.09 3.84
N PRO A 106 27.33 -0.24 4.70
CA PRO A 106 27.31 -0.43 6.15
C PRO A 106 25.89 -0.36 6.74
N GLU A 107 24.96 0.30 6.06
CA GLU A 107 23.59 0.54 6.54
C GLU A 107 22.68 -0.71 6.45
N SER A 108 23.09 -1.69 5.65
CA SER A 108 22.39 -2.98 5.46
C SER A 108 22.88 -4.10 6.36
N SER A 109 23.93 -3.87 7.16
CA SER A 109 24.47 -4.87 8.08
C SER A 109 23.40 -5.32 9.10
N GLY A 110 23.04 -6.61 9.05
CA GLY A 110 22.18 -7.26 10.06
C GLY A 110 20.66 -7.09 9.95
N LYS A 111 20.11 -6.60 8.84
CA LYS A 111 18.65 -6.46 8.62
C LYS A 111 18.15 -7.45 7.55
N ILE A 112 17.29 -8.42 7.86
CA ILE A 112 16.65 -9.33 6.85
C ILE A 112 15.11 -9.31 6.90
N ASP A 113 14.48 -8.58 7.81
CA ASP A 113 13.04 -8.74 8.04
C ASP A 113 12.16 -8.19 6.88
N THR A 114 12.77 -7.87 5.74
CA THR A 114 12.20 -7.20 4.57
C THR A 114 12.36 -7.95 3.24
N ILE A 115 12.99 -9.15 3.18
CA ILE A 115 13.10 -9.91 1.92
C ILE A 115 11.69 -10.26 1.38
N PRO A 116 11.35 -9.96 0.11
CA PRO A 116 10.08 -10.33 -0.49
C PRO A 116 9.77 -11.82 -0.39
N GLN A 117 8.49 -12.13 -0.11
CA GLN A 117 8.09 -13.48 0.27
C GLN A 117 8.34 -14.52 -0.83
N TYR A 118 8.13 -14.16 -2.10
CA TYR A 118 8.37 -15.06 -3.24
C TYR A 118 9.83 -15.55 -3.31
N ILE A 119 10.78 -14.77 -2.79
CA ILE A 119 12.20 -15.14 -2.70
C ILE A 119 12.41 -16.12 -1.55
N LEU A 120 11.82 -15.86 -0.37
CA LEU A 120 11.89 -16.74 0.79
C LEU A 120 11.29 -18.12 0.48
N ASP A 121 10.18 -18.15 -0.25
CA ASP A 121 9.52 -19.39 -0.66
C ASP A 121 10.41 -20.26 -1.58
N ALA A 122 11.21 -19.62 -2.44
CA ALA A 122 12.14 -20.31 -3.33
C ALA A 122 13.47 -20.67 -2.64
N ALA A 123 14.01 -19.77 -1.81
CA ALA A 123 15.33 -19.89 -1.21
C ALA A 123 15.36 -20.72 0.08
N GLY A 124 14.23 -20.82 0.78
CA GLY A 124 14.16 -21.40 2.11
C GLY A 124 14.89 -20.53 3.14
N SER A 125 15.65 -21.16 4.04
CA SER A 125 16.42 -20.44 5.06
C SER A 125 17.63 -19.72 4.46
N ILE A 126 17.72 -18.42 4.71
CA ILE A 126 18.84 -17.57 4.28
C ILE A 126 19.71 -17.24 5.49
N ASP A 127 21.01 -17.55 5.42
CA ASP A 127 21.99 -17.24 6.47
C ASP A 127 22.63 -15.87 6.22
N LEU A 128 22.96 -15.15 7.29
CA LEU A 128 23.62 -13.84 7.22
C LEU A 128 25.13 -13.91 7.24
N THR A 129 25.75 -13.01 6.48
CA THR A 129 27.03 -12.41 6.83
C THR A 129 26.78 -11.04 7.45
N ASN A 130 27.29 -10.81 8.67
CA ASN A 130 27.30 -9.48 9.28
C ASN A 130 28.61 -8.79 8.88
N ASP A 131 28.53 -8.00 7.82
CA ASP A 131 29.66 -7.25 7.26
C ASP A 131 29.13 -5.91 6.70
N ASP A 132 29.99 -4.91 6.59
CA ASP A 132 29.64 -3.61 5.99
C ASP A 132 29.62 -3.68 4.44
N TRP A 133 29.66 -4.90 3.89
CA TRP A 133 29.76 -5.16 2.46
C TRP A 133 28.64 -6.11 2.05
N LEU A 134 28.01 -5.76 0.93
CA LEU A 134 27.07 -6.62 0.24
C LEU A 134 27.80 -7.30 -0.94
N GLU A 135 28.31 -8.50 -0.71
CA GLU A 135 29.08 -9.32 -1.64
C GLU A 135 28.24 -10.43 -2.30
N GLU A 136 28.76 -10.93 -3.42
CA GLU A 136 28.31 -12.22 -3.93
C GLU A 136 28.49 -13.34 -2.90
N PHE A 137 27.55 -14.29 -2.93
CA PHE A 137 27.49 -15.45 -2.04
C PHE A 137 27.19 -15.16 -0.57
N ASP A 138 26.81 -13.93 -0.21
CA ASP A 138 26.51 -13.57 1.19
C ASP A 138 25.26 -14.26 1.73
N PHE A 139 24.26 -14.52 0.88
CA PHE A 139 22.96 -15.08 1.31
C PHE A 139 22.77 -16.52 0.84
N THR A 140 22.99 -16.75 -0.45
CA THR A 140 22.97 -18.10 -1.05
C THR A 140 24.15 -18.27 -1.99
N LEU A 141 24.46 -19.51 -2.38
CA LEU A 141 25.46 -19.79 -3.43
C LEU A 141 25.09 -19.20 -4.80
N MET A 142 23.89 -18.62 -4.93
CA MET A 142 23.36 -18.00 -6.15
C MET A 142 23.20 -16.48 -6.01
N SER A 143 23.50 -15.91 -4.84
CA SER A 143 23.41 -14.47 -4.60
C SER A 143 24.59 -13.71 -5.20
N GLY A 144 24.34 -12.50 -5.71
CA GLY A 144 25.35 -11.67 -6.38
C GLY A 144 24.76 -10.42 -7.03
N TRP A 145 25.63 -9.64 -7.66
CA TRP A 145 25.23 -8.42 -8.38
C TRP A 145 24.98 -8.71 -9.85
N MET A 146 23.87 -8.21 -10.37
CA MET A 146 23.49 -8.27 -11.77
C MET A 146 23.24 -6.86 -12.29
N TYR A 147 23.19 -6.69 -13.61
CA TYR A 147 22.76 -5.43 -14.18
C TYR A 147 21.85 -5.65 -15.37
N ALA A 148 20.86 -4.78 -15.49
CA ALA A 148 19.98 -4.67 -16.65
C ALA A 148 20.18 -3.29 -17.28
N VAL A 149 20.06 -3.23 -18.61
CA VAL A 149 19.99 -1.99 -19.37
C VAL A 149 18.70 -2.02 -20.16
N ASN A 150 17.85 -1.01 -19.96
CA ASN A 150 16.52 -0.92 -20.58
C ASN A 150 15.73 -2.23 -20.39
N SER A 151 15.54 -2.61 -19.12
CA SER A 151 14.88 -3.84 -18.65
C SER A 151 15.44 -5.16 -19.19
N THR A 152 16.62 -5.11 -19.84
CA THR A 152 17.27 -6.28 -20.43
C THR A 152 18.53 -6.65 -19.67
N PHE A 153 18.55 -7.83 -19.06
CA PHE A 153 19.76 -8.39 -18.44
C PHE A 153 20.77 -8.82 -19.51
N LEU A 154 21.94 -8.20 -19.50
CA LEU A 154 22.97 -8.46 -20.50
C LEU A 154 23.84 -9.67 -20.10
N GLY A 155 24.06 -10.58 -21.06
CA GLY A 155 24.83 -11.82 -20.84
C GLY A 155 26.35 -11.67 -20.86
N TYR A 156 26.86 -10.44 -20.70
CA TYR A 156 28.29 -10.11 -20.70
C TYR A 156 28.60 -9.12 -19.57
N GLY A 157 29.88 -8.88 -19.28
CA GLY A 157 30.28 -8.02 -18.16
C GLY A 157 30.18 -6.52 -18.48
N LEU A 158 30.14 -5.69 -17.44
CA LEU A 158 30.00 -4.23 -17.54
C LEU A 158 31.10 -3.55 -18.37
N SER A 159 32.27 -4.16 -18.53
CA SER A 159 33.36 -3.62 -19.38
C SER A 159 33.04 -3.67 -20.88
N ASP A 160 32.10 -4.54 -21.27
CA ASP A 160 31.75 -4.80 -22.67
C ASP A 160 30.46 -4.05 -23.07
N TYR A 161 29.78 -3.41 -22.11
CA TYR A 161 28.63 -2.53 -22.34
C TYR A 161 29.08 -1.12 -22.72
N ASN A 162 28.62 -0.63 -23.87
CA ASN A 162 28.82 0.74 -24.32
C ASN A 162 27.53 1.56 -24.09
N PRO A 163 27.60 2.66 -23.32
CA PRO A 163 26.42 3.47 -23.01
C PRO A 163 25.89 4.24 -24.23
N GLU A 164 24.57 4.34 -24.32
CA GLU A 164 23.84 5.20 -25.23
C GLU A 164 23.07 6.29 -24.45
N ASP A 165 22.79 7.41 -25.13
CA ASP A 165 22.06 8.53 -24.51
C ASP A 165 20.63 8.10 -24.19
N GLY A 166 20.20 8.31 -22.93
CA GLY A 166 18.88 7.91 -22.45
C GLY A 166 18.79 6.50 -21.90
N ASP A 167 19.86 5.70 -21.94
CA ASP A 167 19.86 4.36 -21.33
C ASP A 167 19.51 4.42 -19.83
N VAL A 168 18.86 3.36 -19.35
CA VAL A 168 18.59 3.13 -17.92
C VAL A 168 19.31 1.86 -17.49
N MET A 169 20.40 2.02 -16.73
CA MET A 169 21.19 0.92 -16.19
C MET A 169 20.87 0.72 -14.70
N ARG A 170 20.23 -0.41 -14.39
CA ARG A 170 19.89 -0.81 -13.02
C ARG A 170 20.86 -1.88 -12.57
N VAL A 171 21.64 -1.61 -11.52
CA VAL A 171 22.55 -2.59 -10.92
C VAL A 171 21.87 -3.18 -9.68
N GLN A 172 21.53 -4.45 -9.74
CA GLN A 172 20.55 -5.09 -8.86
C GLN A 172 21.16 -6.28 -8.14
N PHE A 173 20.91 -6.39 -6.83
CA PHE A 173 21.31 -7.57 -6.08
C PHE A 173 20.29 -8.70 -6.27
N THR A 174 20.76 -9.91 -6.56
CA THR A 174 19.95 -11.15 -6.54
C THR A 174 20.33 -11.97 -5.30
N ILE A 175 19.33 -12.57 -4.67
CA ILE A 175 19.47 -13.46 -3.52
C ILE A 175 19.41 -14.92 -3.97
N HIS A 176 18.54 -15.25 -4.93
CA HIS A 176 18.25 -16.62 -5.32
C HIS A 176 18.04 -16.81 -6.83
N GLY A 177 18.43 -17.99 -7.31
CA GLY A 177 18.11 -18.44 -8.67
C GLY A 177 18.87 -17.72 -9.79
N TYR A 178 20.04 -17.14 -9.49
CA TYR A 178 20.89 -16.44 -10.47
C TYR A 178 20.15 -15.33 -11.24
N GLY A 179 19.33 -14.56 -10.52
CA GLY A 179 18.48 -13.50 -11.09
C GLY A 179 17.03 -13.91 -11.36
N ALA A 180 16.63 -15.16 -11.10
CA ALA A 180 15.23 -15.56 -11.21
C ALA A 180 14.30 -14.74 -10.31
N ASP A 181 14.81 -14.29 -9.16
CA ASP A 181 14.12 -13.36 -8.25
C ASP A 181 14.02 -11.92 -8.77
N LEU A 182 14.73 -11.59 -9.85
CA LEU A 182 14.67 -10.33 -10.57
C LEU A 182 13.90 -10.46 -11.90
N GLY A 183 13.28 -11.61 -12.17
CA GLY A 183 12.67 -11.91 -13.48
C GLY A 183 13.69 -12.18 -14.60
N ALA A 184 14.92 -12.56 -14.24
CA ALA A 184 16.03 -12.82 -15.15
C ALA A 184 16.41 -14.30 -15.30
N GLY A 185 15.62 -15.22 -14.77
CA GLY A 185 15.89 -16.66 -14.75
C GLY A 185 16.09 -17.27 -16.16
N ASN A 186 15.35 -16.75 -17.14
CA ASN A 186 15.46 -17.19 -18.54
C ASN A 186 16.62 -16.53 -19.32
N ALA A 187 17.46 -15.70 -18.71
CA ALA A 187 18.62 -15.06 -19.34
C ALA A 187 19.82 -16.00 -19.61
N GLY A 188 19.59 -17.33 -19.63
CA GLY A 188 20.60 -18.35 -19.95
C GLY A 188 21.24 -19.05 -18.75
N TRP A 189 20.77 -18.75 -17.51
CA TRP A 189 21.34 -19.28 -16.25
C TRP A 189 20.55 -20.44 -15.63
N GLY A 190 19.42 -20.82 -16.25
CA GLY A 190 18.82 -22.15 -16.10
C GLY A 190 17.78 -22.33 -15.00
N MET A 191 17.21 -21.26 -14.45
CA MET A 191 16.06 -21.31 -13.53
C MET A 191 14.88 -20.53 -14.10
N PRO A 192 13.62 -20.98 -13.89
CA PRO A 192 12.46 -20.19 -14.29
C PRO A 192 12.37 -18.91 -13.45
N ASP A 193 11.79 -17.86 -14.03
CA ASP A 193 11.51 -16.61 -13.32
C ASP A 193 10.60 -16.88 -12.10
N LEU A 194 10.94 -16.30 -10.95
CA LEU A 194 10.11 -16.38 -9.74
C LEU A 194 9.00 -15.33 -9.74
N ILE A 195 9.15 -14.29 -10.55
CA ILE A 195 8.29 -13.13 -10.59
C ILE A 195 8.27 -12.55 -12.01
N ILE A 196 7.13 -11.98 -12.40
CA ILE A 196 7.01 -11.15 -13.59
C ILE A 196 7.24 -9.71 -13.14
N VAL A 197 8.35 -9.10 -13.56
CA VAL A 197 8.72 -7.74 -13.16
C VAL A 197 8.22 -6.76 -14.22
N ALA A 198 7.59 -5.68 -13.78
CA ALA A 198 7.22 -4.56 -14.65
C ALA A 198 8.46 -3.83 -15.20
N ASP A 199 8.36 -3.30 -16.42
CA ASP A 199 9.33 -2.37 -16.96
C ASP A 199 9.23 -1.05 -16.20
N LYS A 200 10.33 -0.70 -15.53
CA LYS A 200 10.44 0.47 -14.63
C LYS A 200 11.33 1.57 -15.20
N ASP A 201 11.77 1.45 -16.46
CA ASP A 201 12.85 2.29 -16.98
C ASP A 201 12.44 3.76 -17.08
N ASN A 202 11.26 4.04 -17.65
CA ASN A 202 10.78 5.42 -17.81
C ASN A 202 10.55 6.12 -16.46
N LEU A 203 9.97 5.42 -15.48
CA LEU A 203 9.78 5.95 -14.13
C LEU A 203 11.12 6.19 -13.42
N THR A 204 12.06 5.25 -13.55
CA THR A 204 13.42 5.38 -13.02
C THR A 204 14.16 6.56 -13.66
N ALA A 205 14.01 6.75 -14.97
CA ALA A 205 14.58 7.89 -15.69
C ALA A 205 13.96 9.22 -15.26
N LYS A 206 12.64 9.27 -15.06
CA LYS A 206 11.95 10.47 -14.58
C LYS A 206 12.42 10.86 -13.17
N ILE A 207 12.56 9.88 -12.28
CA ILE A 207 13.12 10.12 -10.94
C ILE A 207 14.57 10.60 -11.01
N ALA A 208 15.38 10.02 -11.90
CA ALA A 208 16.75 10.47 -12.11
C ALA A 208 16.83 11.91 -12.64
N GLU A 209 15.90 12.34 -13.50
CA GLU A 209 15.80 13.73 -13.94
C GLU A 209 15.56 14.69 -12.77
N ILE A 210 14.62 14.36 -11.88
CA ILE A 210 14.33 15.16 -10.68
C ILE A 210 15.55 15.16 -9.75
N ASN A 211 16.16 14.00 -9.51
CA ASN A 211 17.32 13.85 -8.63
C ASN A 211 18.57 14.59 -9.13
N SER A 212 18.72 14.73 -10.44
CA SER A 212 19.82 15.44 -11.07
C SER A 212 19.51 16.90 -11.38
N SER A 213 18.31 17.39 -11.05
CA SER A 213 17.94 18.79 -11.26
C SER A 213 18.64 19.70 -10.27
N ASP A 214 19.25 20.78 -10.76
CA ASP A 214 19.79 21.85 -9.91
C ASP A 214 18.69 22.52 -9.06
N ASN A 215 17.42 22.40 -9.48
CA ASN A 215 16.25 22.96 -8.81
C ASN A 215 15.39 21.87 -8.16
N LYS A 216 15.97 20.74 -7.74
CA LYS A 216 15.21 19.63 -7.13
C LYS A 216 14.29 20.09 -6.01
N ASP A 217 14.79 20.89 -5.07
CA ASP A 217 14.01 21.33 -3.90
C ASP A 217 12.80 22.17 -4.33
N GLU A 218 12.99 23.11 -5.27
CA GLU A 218 11.89 23.92 -5.84
C GLU A 218 10.87 23.07 -6.60
N LEU A 219 11.32 22.02 -7.31
CA LEU A 219 10.43 21.09 -8.00
C LEU A 219 9.57 20.31 -7.00
N LEU A 220 10.14 19.85 -5.90
CA LEU A 220 9.43 19.06 -4.89
C LEU A 220 8.47 19.92 -4.05
N GLU A 221 8.73 21.23 -3.90
CA GLU A 221 7.81 22.16 -3.22
C GLU A 221 6.54 22.47 -4.02
N LYS A 222 6.50 22.14 -5.32
CA LYS A 222 5.27 22.29 -6.11
C LYS A 222 4.17 21.37 -5.59
N ASN A 223 2.95 21.90 -5.56
CA ASN A 223 1.77 21.18 -5.09
C ASN A 223 1.66 19.79 -5.76
N GLY A 224 1.54 18.73 -4.96
CA GLY A 224 1.43 17.34 -5.41
C GLY A 224 2.72 16.67 -5.91
N VAL A 225 3.81 17.41 -6.17
CA VAL A 225 5.04 16.81 -6.74
C VAL A 225 5.80 15.96 -5.72
N LEU A 226 5.97 16.42 -4.48
CA LEU A 226 6.63 15.61 -3.43
C LEU A 226 5.89 14.28 -3.17
N GLU A 227 4.56 14.32 -3.17
CA GLU A 227 3.72 13.13 -2.97
C GLU A 227 3.86 12.16 -4.14
N ALA A 228 3.72 12.62 -5.38
CA ALA A 228 3.90 11.79 -6.57
C ALA A 228 5.34 11.23 -6.69
N TYR A 229 6.33 12.03 -6.29
CA TYR A 229 7.74 11.62 -6.24
C TYR A 229 7.97 10.51 -5.20
N ASN A 230 7.41 10.63 -4.00
CA ASN A 230 7.52 9.60 -2.96
C ASN A 230 6.82 8.30 -3.38
N HIS A 231 5.61 8.40 -3.97
CA HIS A 231 4.88 7.23 -4.47
C HIS A 231 5.68 6.50 -5.58
N ALA A 232 6.33 7.24 -6.48
CA ALA A 232 7.23 6.66 -7.46
C ALA A 232 8.37 5.85 -6.83
N TYR A 233 8.97 6.32 -5.73
CA TYR A 233 10.00 5.55 -5.01
C TYR A 233 9.45 4.25 -4.41
N GLU A 234 8.29 4.31 -3.76
CA GLU A 234 7.66 3.14 -3.13
C GLU A 234 7.34 2.06 -4.17
N LEU A 235 6.77 2.47 -5.31
CA LEU A 235 6.49 1.57 -6.42
C LEU A 235 7.77 0.99 -7.04
N LEU A 236 8.80 1.82 -7.23
CA LEU A 236 10.06 1.37 -7.82
C LEU A 236 10.74 0.30 -6.96
N VAL A 237 10.69 0.41 -5.63
CA VAL A 237 11.26 -0.57 -4.71
C VAL A 237 10.44 -1.87 -4.64
N ASN A 238 9.12 -1.81 -4.84
CA ASN A 238 8.26 -2.99 -4.82
C ASN A 238 8.39 -3.83 -6.10
N MET A 239 9.05 -4.99 -5.99
CA MET A 239 9.26 -5.93 -7.10
C MET A 239 7.97 -6.55 -7.66
N GLU A 240 6.88 -6.56 -6.89
CA GLU A 240 5.58 -7.14 -7.25
C GLU A 240 4.63 -6.14 -7.93
N SER A 241 5.07 -4.90 -8.16
CA SER A 241 4.29 -3.88 -8.87
C SER A 241 3.98 -4.31 -10.31
N THR A 242 2.74 -4.06 -10.76
CA THR A 242 2.33 -4.36 -12.14
C THR A 242 2.74 -3.26 -13.12
N GLN A 243 2.75 -3.56 -14.43
CA GLN A 243 3.06 -2.55 -15.46
C GLN A 243 2.08 -1.37 -15.42
N ASN A 244 0.80 -1.64 -15.21
CA ASN A 244 -0.22 -0.59 -15.16
C ASN A 244 0.07 0.39 -14.01
N ASN A 245 0.45 -0.12 -12.83
CA ASN A 245 0.79 0.74 -11.70
C ASN A 245 2.02 1.61 -12.04
N VAL A 246 3.04 1.05 -12.72
CA VAL A 246 4.23 1.82 -13.13
C VAL A 246 3.85 2.94 -14.10
N ASP A 247 3.04 2.63 -15.10
CA ASP A 247 2.63 3.57 -16.14
C ASP A 247 1.78 4.71 -15.54
N GLU A 248 0.88 4.38 -14.62
CA GLU A 248 0.03 5.35 -13.91
C GLU A 248 0.87 6.27 -13.02
N VAL A 249 1.78 5.73 -12.21
CA VAL A 249 2.63 6.55 -11.33
C VAL A 249 3.59 7.43 -12.14
N LEU A 250 4.08 6.95 -13.27
CA LEU A 250 4.84 7.78 -14.21
C LEU A 250 4.01 8.94 -14.77
N GLN A 251 2.76 8.66 -15.15
CA GLN A 251 1.86 9.68 -15.66
C GLN A 251 1.55 10.72 -14.58
N ASN A 252 1.18 10.28 -13.36
CA ASN A 252 0.87 11.16 -12.23
C ASN A 252 2.07 12.06 -11.86
N LEU A 253 3.28 11.50 -11.81
CA LEU A 253 4.49 12.28 -11.57
C LEU A 253 4.74 13.30 -12.69
N THR A 254 4.48 12.93 -13.94
CA THR A 254 4.64 13.83 -15.08
C THR A 254 3.63 14.98 -15.02
N ASP A 255 2.36 14.66 -14.74
CA ASP A 255 1.29 15.65 -14.64
C ASP A 255 1.52 16.61 -13.47
N ALA A 256 1.96 16.12 -12.31
CA ALA A 256 2.30 16.96 -11.16
C ALA A 256 3.44 17.93 -11.49
N LEU A 257 4.47 17.50 -12.24
CA LEU A 257 5.59 18.36 -12.65
C LEU A 257 5.17 19.44 -13.65
N GLU A 258 4.18 19.15 -14.49
CA GLU A 258 3.67 20.03 -15.55
C GLU A 258 2.50 20.92 -15.10
N ALA A 259 1.92 20.67 -13.92
CA ALA A 259 0.81 21.44 -13.40
C ALA A 259 1.13 22.95 -13.31
N PRO A 260 0.25 23.84 -13.80
CA PRO A 260 0.45 25.27 -13.70
C PRO A 260 0.40 25.72 -12.23
N GLU A 261 1.33 26.60 -11.84
CA GLU A 261 1.29 27.23 -10.51
C GLU A 261 -0.05 27.98 -10.35
N ILE A 262 -0.88 27.51 -9.43
CA ILE A 262 -2.12 28.20 -9.06
C ILE A 262 -1.71 29.49 -8.34
N PRO A 263 -2.08 30.69 -8.84
CA PRO A 263 -1.74 31.92 -8.14
C PRO A 263 -2.46 31.95 -6.79
N GLU A 264 -1.74 32.30 -5.73
CA GLU A 264 -2.32 32.59 -4.41
C GLU A 264 -3.47 33.60 -4.59
N GLU A 265 -4.71 33.20 -4.22
CA GLU A 265 -5.83 34.13 -4.21
C GLU A 265 -5.67 35.16 -3.07
N PRO A 266 -6.12 36.41 -3.28
CA PRO A 266 -5.79 37.51 -2.40
C PRO A 266 -6.61 37.50 -1.11
N ASP A 267 -6.01 38.05 -0.06
CA ASP A 267 -6.61 38.30 1.25
C ASP A 267 -8.02 38.92 1.18
N ASP A 268 -8.91 38.28 1.94
CA ASP A 268 -10.24 38.67 2.42
C ASP A 268 -10.49 40.19 2.57
N PRO A 269 -11.62 40.74 2.06
CA PRO A 269 -12.13 42.02 2.51
C PRO A 269 -13.33 41.86 3.48
N GLU A 270 -13.03 42.21 4.73
CA GLU A 270 -13.89 42.82 5.78
C GLU A 270 -15.43 42.77 5.62
N ASP A 271 -16.05 42.09 6.59
CA ASP A 271 -17.33 42.35 7.30
C ASP A 271 -18.12 43.64 6.93
N PRO A 272 -19.44 43.52 6.72
CA PRO A 272 -20.33 44.51 7.33
C PRO A 272 -21.58 43.92 8.02
N GLU A 273 -21.70 44.27 9.30
CA GLU A 273 -22.89 44.62 10.10
C GLU A 273 -24.30 44.38 9.51
N ASP A 274 -25.06 43.52 10.21
CA ASP A 274 -26.54 43.56 10.36
C ASP A 274 -26.91 44.59 11.46
N PRO A 275 -28.12 45.22 11.58
CA PRO A 275 -29.43 44.68 11.19
C PRO A 275 -30.50 45.65 10.65
N GLU A 276 -31.59 45.10 10.09
CA GLU A 276 -32.98 45.56 10.32
C GLU A 276 -34.03 44.63 9.66
N GLU A 277 -34.88 44.01 10.50
CA GLU A 277 -36.19 43.41 10.16
C GLU A 277 -37.28 44.50 9.93
N PRO A 278 -38.37 44.25 9.17
CA PRO A 278 -39.60 43.70 9.79
C PRO A 278 -40.54 42.83 8.90
N ASP A 279 -41.21 41.89 9.60
CA ASP A 279 -42.62 41.45 9.54
C ASP A 279 -43.34 41.14 8.20
N ASP A 280 -43.67 39.86 7.99
CA ASP A 280 -45.05 39.36 7.75
C ASP A 280 -45.12 37.86 8.14
N PRO A 281 -46.24 37.32 8.67
CA PRO A 281 -46.28 36.03 9.34
C PRO A 281 -46.62 34.90 8.36
N GLU A 282 -45.76 33.89 8.28
CA GLU A 282 -46.10 32.61 7.67
C GLU A 282 -46.77 31.67 8.68
N GLU A 283 -47.65 30.83 8.14
CA GLU A 283 -48.45 29.79 8.78
C GLU A 283 -47.58 28.80 9.58
N PRO A 284 -48.15 28.05 10.55
CA PRO A 284 -47.34 27.20 11.40
C PRO A 284 -46.84 26.00 10.61
N GLU A 285 -45.56 26.02 10.23
CA GLU A 285 -44.86 24.80 9.86
C GLU A 285 -44.60 23.94 11.10
N ASP A 286 -44.75 22.63 10.93
CA ASP A 286 -44.50 21.60 11.93
C ASP A 286 -43.09 21.75 12.55
N PRO A 287 -42.86 21.27 13.79
CA PRO A 287 -41.57 21.44 14.44
C PRO A 287 -40.44 20.81 13.61
N GLU A 288 -39.51 21.63 13.12
CA GLU A 288 -38.27 21.19 12.46
C GLU A 288 -37.57 20.13 13.34
N GLU A 289 -37.38 18.93 12.80
CA GLU A 289 -36.53 17.90 13.40
C GLU A 289 -35.08 18.41 13.45
N SER A 290 -34.35 18.16 14.54
CA SER A 290 -32.95 18.62 14.68
C SER A 290 -32.04 18.02 13.59
N GLU A 291 -30.99 18.74 13.17
CA GLU A 291 -30.02 18.27 12.15
C GLU A 291 -29.47 16.86 12.46
N ASP A 292 -29.21 16.54 13.74
CA ASP A 292 -28.80 15.20 14.21
C ASP A 292 -29.82 14.10 13.84
N SER A 293 -31.12 14.42 13.92
CA SER A 293 -32.22 13.52 13.56
C SER A 293 -32.27 13.31 12.04
N GLN A 294 -31.93 14.35 11.27
CA GLN A 294 -31.91 14.29 9.81
C GLN A 294 -30.73 13.46 9.29
N MET A 295 -29.51 13.68 9.78
CA MET A 295 -28.36 12.85 9.37
C MET A 295 -28.54 11.39 9.76
N ALA A 296 -29.01 11.12 10.98
CA ALA A 296 -29.31 9.76 11.42
C ALA A 296 -30.38 9.06 10.56
N LYS A 297 -31.33 9.82 9.99
CA LYS A 297 -32.31 9.28 9.05
C LYS A 297 -31.66 8.96 7.70
N VAL A 298 -30.89 9.90 7.13
CA VAL A 298 -30.16 9.69 5.85
C VAL A 298 -29.25 8.47 5.94
N VAL A 299 -28.47 8.35 7.02
CA VAL A 299 -27.58 7.21 7.23
C VAL A 299 -28.36 5.90 7.31
N ARG A 300 -29.48 5.83 8.03
CA ARG A 300 -30.28 4.61 8.12
C ARG A 300 -30.87 4.17 6.78
N GLU A 301 -31.46 5.11 6.04
CA GLU A 301 -32.02 4.83 4.71
C GLU A 301 -30.95 4.32 3.74
N GLN A 302 -29.75 4.91 3.80
CA GLN A 302 -28.65 4.54 2.94
C GLN A 302 -28.00 3.21 3.38
N LEU A 303 -27.81 3.00 4.69
CA LEU A 303 -27.29 1.77 5.29
C LEU A 303 -28.12 0.55 4.90
N GLU A 304 -29.46 0.63 4.94
CA GLU A 304 -30.33 -0.49 4.56
C GLU A 304 -30.05 -0.97 3.13
N LYS A 305 -29.87 -0.05 2.18
CA LYS A 305 -29.53 -0.37 0.78
C LYS A 305 -28.14 -1.00 0.66
N HIS A 306 -27.15 -0.49 1.41
CA HIS A 306 -25.80 -1.04 1.38
C HIS A 306 -25.72 -2.44 1.96
N LEU A 307 -26.43 -2.72 3.06
CA LEU A 307 -26.49 -4.07 3.64
C LEU A 307 -27.21 -5.04 2.69
N ALA A 308 -28.28 -4.60 2.03
CA ALA A 308 -28.92 -5.36 0.95
C ALA A 308 -27.96 -5.66 -0.21
N TYR A 309 -27.18 -4.66 -0.63
CA TYR A 309 -26.18 -4.79 -1.69
C TYR A 309 -25.07 -5.76 -1.31
N ILE A 310 -24.49 -5.64 -0.11
CA ILE A 310 -23.49 -6.57 0.43
C ILE A 310 -24.00 -8.02 0.38
N LEU A 311 -25.22 -8.25 0.89
CA LEU A 311 -25.83 -9.59 0.88
C LEU A 311 -25.98 -10.13 -0.55
N SER A 312 -26.33 -9.28 -1.52
CA SER A 312 -26.46 -9.68 -2.93
C SER A 312 -25.12 -10.00 -3.60
N MET A 313 -24.03 -9.34 -3.19
CA MET A 313 -22.70 -9.54 -3.75
C MET A 313 -21.98 -10.74 -3.12
N VAL A 314 -22.32 -11.07 -1.86
CA VAL A 314 -21.68 -12.13 -1.08
C VAL A 314 -22.70 -13.23 -0.78
N GLU A 315 -23.24 -13.87 -1.82
CA GLU A 315 -24.24 -14.95 -1.67
C GLU A 315 -23.66 -16.20 -0.96
N ASN A 316 -22.35 -16.43 -1.08
CA ASN A 316 -21.65 -17.60 -0.53
C ASN A 316 -20.45 -17.15 0.32
N PRO A 317 -20.69 -16.61 1.52
CA PRO A 317 -19.63 -16.06 2.38
C PRO A 317 -18.63 -17.15 2.80
N THR A 318 -17.36 -16.75 2.94
CA THR A 318 -16.21 -17.59 3.29
C THR A 318 -15.11 -16.79 4.00
N PHE A 319 -14.08 -17.45 4.52
CA PHE A 319 -12.91 -16.82 5.10
C PHE A 319 -12.11 -15.99 4.07
N GLY A 320 -11.62 -14.81 4.47
CA GLY A 320 -10.72 -13.93 3.70
C GLY A 320 -11.25 -12.50 3.53
N THR A 321 -10.32 -11.57 3.25
CA THR A 321 -10.59 -10.11 3.13
C THR A 321 -11.78 -9.78 2.22
N GLY A 322 -11.87 -10.42 1.06
CA GLY A 322 -13.02 -10.32 0.13
C GLY A 322 -13.89 -11.58 0.11
N GLY A 323 -13.65 -12.50 1.06
CA GLY A 323 -14.41 -13.73 1.23
C GLY A 323 -15.71 -13.53 2.02
N GLY A 324 -15.78 -12.47 2.83
CA GLY A 324 -17.03 -12.02 3.46
C GLY A 324 -16.92 -11.69 4.94
N GLU A 325 -15.75 -11.76 5.60
CA GLU A 325 -15.65 -11.46 7.05
C GLU A 325 -16.17 -10.07 7.42
N TRP A 326 -15.83 -9.05 6.62
CA TRP A 326 -16.32 -7.69 6.82
C TRP A 326 -17.79 -7.54 6.46
N SER A 327 -18.24 -8.23 5.41
CA SER A 327 -19.64 -8.31 5.03
C SER A 327 -20.49 -8.93 6.14
N ILE A 328 -20.02 -10.03 6.74
CA ILE A 328 -20.65 -10.74 7.87
C ILE A 328 -20.71 -9.83 9.09
N LEU A 329 -19.62 -9.16 9.44
CA LEU A 329 -19.58 -8.18 10.52
C LEU A 329 -20.61 -7.06 10.30
N SER A 330 -20.65 -6.49 9.08
CA SER A 330 -21.56 -5.40 8.72
C SER A 330 -23.03 -5.82 8.82
N LEU A 331 -23.37 -6.98 8.23
CA LEU A 331 -24.73 -7.53 8.27
C LEU A 331 -25.18 -7.82 9.71
N ALA A 332 -24.33 -8.49 10.49
CA ALA A 332 -24.67 -8.90 11.85
C ALA A 332 -24.78 -7.70 12.80
N ARG A 333 -23.79 -6.79 12.79
CA ARG A 333 -23.79 -5.61 13.67
C ARG A 333 -24.78 -4.53 13.24
N GLY A 334 -25.14 -4.50 11.96
CA GLY A 334 -26.22 -3.67 11.41
C GLY A 334 -27.61 -4.23 11.66
N GLY A 335 -27.74 -5.45 12.22
CA GLY A 335 -29.02 -6.09 12.49
C GLY A 335 -29.83 -6.40 11.23
N TYR A 336 -29.16 -6.60 10.09
CA TYR A 336 -29.83 -6.82 8.82
C TYR A 336 -30.36 -8.26 8.71
N GLN A 337 -31.61 -8.39 8.27
CA GLN A 337 -32.23 -9.70 8.12
C GLN A 337 -31.63 -10.45 6.92
N VAL A 338 -30.93 -11.56 7.19
CA VAL A 338 -30.36 -12.44 6.17
C VAL A 338 -31.23 -13.70 5.95
N PRO A 339 -31.09 -14.40 4.80
CA PRO A 339 -31.76 -15.67 4.58
C PRO A 339 -31.41 -16.70 5.66
N GLU A 340 -32.38 -17.55 6.01
CA GLU A 340 -32.18 -18.64 6.97
C GLU A 340 -30.97 -19.51 6.58
N GLY A 341 -30.05 -19.73 7.51
CA GLY A 341 -28.83 -20.50 7.30
C GLY A 341 -27.68 -19.76 6.61
N TYR A 342 -27.82 -18.46 6.30
CA TYR A 342 -26.74 -17.69 5.66
C TYR A 342 -25.45 -17.66 6.49
N TYR A 343 -25.55 -17.42 7.80
CA TYR A 343 -24.39 -17.45 8.70
C TYR A 343 -23.85 -18.87 8.95
N ASP A 344 -24.70 -19.90 8.82
CA ASP A 344 -24.25 -21.31 8.87
C ASP A 344 -23.38 -21.66 7.65
N ILE A 345 -23.76 -21.17 6.46
CA ILE A 345 -22.96 -21.33 5.24
C ILE A 345 -21.57 -20.70 5.42
N TYR A 346 -21.52 -19.47 5.96
CA TYR A 346 -20.25 -18.81 6.27
C TYR A 346 -19.42 -19.66 7.23
N TYR A 347 -20.00 -20.08 8.35
CA TYR A 347 -19.31 -20.87 9.37
C TYR A 347 -18.77 -22.20 8.81
N ASP A 348 -19.59 -22.93 8.04
CA ASP A 348 -19.18 -24.19 7.42
C ASP A 348 -18.04 -24.01 6.40
N ASN A 349 -18.00 -22.88 5.69
CA ASN A 349 -16.92 -22.55 4.78
C ASN A 349 -15.64 -22.14 5.53
N VAL A 350 -15.79 -21.35 6.60
CA VAL A 350 -14.70 -21.02 7.52
C VAL A 350 -14.07 -22.28 8.10
N VAL A 351 -14.85 -23.23 8.61
CA VAL A 351 -14.33 -24.47 9.20
C VAL A 351 -13.43 -25.22 8.22
N LYS A 352 -13.86 -25.39 6.96
CA LYS A 352 -13.06 -26.05 5.91
C LYS A 352 -11.75 -25.33 5.66
N GLU A 353 -11.78 -24.00 5.64
CA GLU A 353 -10.62 -23.19 5.33
C GLU A 353 -9.65 -23.10 6.52
N VAL A 354 -10.16 -23.03 7.75
CA VAL A 354 -9.38 -23.15 8.97
C VAL A 354 -8.67 -24.50 9.03
N GLU A 355 -9.39 -25.62 8.84
CA GLU A 355 -8.79 -26.95 8.82
C GLU A 355 -7.65 -27.05 7.79
N ARG A 356 -7.86 -26.51 6.59
CA ARG A 356 -6.87 -26.47 5.52
C ARG A 356 -5.65 -25.60 5.86
N LEU A 357 -5.88 -24.37 6.29
CA LEU A 357 -4.82 -23.37 6.51
C LEU A 357 -4.00 -23.69 7.76
N MET A 358 -4.65 -24.12 8.84
CA MET A 358 -3.97 -24.50 10.08
C MET A 358 -3.05 -25.70 9.87
N GLU A 359 -3.39 -26.65 8.99
CA GLU A 359 -2.48 -27.73 8.58
C GLU A 359 -1.29 -27.19 7.77
N ILE A 360 -1.55 -26.32 6.78
CA ILE A 360 -0.51 -25.79 5.88
C ILE A 360 0.49 -24.90 6.63
N TYR A 361 0.02 -24.05 7.53
CA TYR A 361 0.83 -23.06 8.24
C TYR A 361 1.09 -23.43 9.71
N ASN A 362 0.99 -24.72 10.03
CA ASN A 362 1.41 -25.29 11.32
C ASN A 362 0.78 -24.57 12.53
N GLY A 363 -0.56 -24.59 12.58
CA GLY A 363 -1.37 -24.00 13.64
C GLY A 363 -1.61 -22.49 13.48
N LYS A 364 -1.47 -21.96 12.26
CA LYS A 364 -1.75 -20.55 11.93
C LYS A 364 -2.60 -20.46 10.66
N LEU A 365 -3.31 -19.35 10.44
CA LEU A 365 -4.08 -19.12 9.21
C LEU A 365 -3.21 -18.52 8.09
N HIS A 366 -2.07 -17.93 8.44
CA HIS A 366 -1.07 -17.45 7.51
C HIS A 366 0.31 -17.35 8.17
N ASN A 367 1.40 -17.57 7.41
CA ASN A 367 2.77 -17.57 7.95
C ASN A 367 3.21 -16.23 8.56
N ASN A 368 2.69 -15.12 8.04
CA ASN A 368 3.17 -13.77 8.38
C ASN A 368 2.08 -12.77 8.75
N LYS A 369 0.80 -13.15 8.64
CA LYS A 369 -0.34 -12.22 8.82
C LYS A 369 -1.14 -12.66 10.03
N GLY A 370 -0.77 -12.17 11.22
CA GLY A 370 -1.53 -12.41 12.44
C GLY A 370 -2.94 -11.82 12.40
N THR A 371 -3.17 -10.83 11.53
CA THR A 371 -4.47 -10.22 11.30
C THR A 371 -5.49 -11.20 10.75
N GLU A 372 -5.08 -12.27 10.06
CA GLU A 372 -6.00 -13.31 9.58
C GLU A 372 -6.79 -13.96 10.72
N HIS A 373 -6.13 -14.26 11.84
CA HIS A 373 -6.81 -14.76 13.04
C HIS A 373 -7.71 -13.69 13.65
N SER A 374 -7.21 -12.46 13.74
CA SER A 374 -7.92 -11.36 14.38
C SER A 374 -9.22 -11.02 13.66
N ARG A 375 -9.20 -10.96 12.32
CA ARG A 375 -10.38 -10.70 11.51
C ARG A 375 -11.39 -11.84 11.56
N LEU A 376 -10.91 -13.09 11.53
CA LEU A 376 -11.81 -14.23 11.68
C LEU A 376 -12.50 -14.23 13.04
N ILE A 377 -11.79 -13.88 14.12
CA ILE A 377 -12.38 -13.72 15.45
C ILE A 377 -13.51 -12.69 15.39
N LEU A 378 -13.30 -11.53 14.78
CA LEU A 378 -14.34 -10.50 14.67
C LEU A 378 -15.57 -10.98 13.89
N GLY A 379 -15.35 -11.62 12.72
CA GLY A 379 -16.43 -12.17 11.90
C GLY A 379 -17.26 -13.21 12.67
N LEU A 380 -16.61 -14.18 13.32
CA LEU A 380 -17.29 -15.23 14.09
C LEU A 380 -17.98 -14.70 15.35
N THR A 381 -17.34 -13.77 16.07
CA THR A 381 -17.90 -13.14 17.27
C THR A 381 -19.18 -12.40 16.91
N SER A 382 -19.21 -11.69 15.79
CA SER A 382 -20.38 -10.93 15.36
C SER A 382 -21.65 -11.77 15.14
N ILE A 383 -21.49 -13.07 14.82
CA ILE A 383 -22.58 -14.03 14.62
C ILE A 383 -22.71 -15.05 15.76
N GLY A 384 -22.12 -14.76 16.92
CA GLY A 384 -22.24 -15.59 18.13
C GLY A 384 -21.53 -16.95 18.05
N ARG A 385 -20.60 -17.15 17.12
CA ARG A 385 -19.85 -18.42 16.97
C ARG A 385 -18.66 -18.47 17.92
N ASP A 386 -18.44 -19.65 18.50
CA ASP A 386 -17.31 -19.90 19.41
C ASP A 386 -15.99 -19.95 18.62
N VAL A 387 -15.06 -19.06 18.97
CA VAL A 387 -13.74 -18.95 18.34
C VAL A 387 -12.71 -19.91 18.94
N THR A 388 -13.05 -20.61 20.02
CA THR A 388 -12.15 -21.55 20.71
C THR A 388 -12.20 -22.97 20.17
N ASP A 389 -13.20 -23.29 19.34
CA ASP A 389 -13.32 -24.58 18.64
C ASP A 389 -13.91 -24.40 17.23
N VAL A 390 -13.05 -23.98 16.30
CA VAL A 390 -13.39 -23.84 14.87
C VAL A 390 -12.68 -24.94 14.10
N GLY A 391 -13.43 -25.98 13.70
CA GLY A 391 -12.84 -27.16 13.05
C GLY A 391 -11.82 -27.89 13.92
N GLY A 392 -11.96 -27.85 15.25
CA GLY A 392 -11.01 -28.44 16.19
C GLY A 392 -9.82 -27.55 16.57
N TYR A 393 -9.80 -26.28 16.12
CA TYR A 393 -8.74 -25.33 16.43
C TYR A 393 -9.24 -24.15 17.26
N ASN A 394 -8.42 -23.71 18.20
CA ASN A 394 -8.63 -22.47 18.94
C ASN A 394 -7.97 -21.30 18.20
N ILE A 395 -8.79 -20.41 17.64
CA ILE A 395 -8.31 -19.30 16.79
C ILE A 395 -7.52 -18.26 17.60
N LEU A 396 -7.75 -18.16 18.91
CA LEU A 396 -7.04 -17.25 19.81
C LEU A 396 -5.57 -17.63 20.03
N GLU A 397 -5.17 -18.90 19.80
CA GLU A 397 -3.82 -19.38 20.11
C GLU A 397 -2.72 -18.65 19.34
N ALA A 398 -2.99 -18.22 18.11
CA ALA A 398 -1.99 -17.49 17.33
C ALA A 398 -1.68 -16.10 17.92
N LEU A 399 -2.65 -15.47 18.59
CA LEU A 399 -2.47 -14.17 19.25
C LEU A 399 -1.58 -14.28 20.50
N ALA A 400 -1.34 -15.49 21.01
CA ALA A 400 -0.41 -15.74 22.13
C ALA A 400 1.07 -15.57 21.74
N ASP A 401 1.42 -15.59 20.44
CA ASP A 401 2.80 -15.46 19.95
C ASP A 401 3.10 -14.02 19.52
N PHE A 402 3.69 -13.23 20.41
CA PHE A 402 3.93 -11.81 20.17
C PHE A 402 4.82 -11.58 18.95
N ASN A 403 5.85 -12.40 18.79
CA ASN A 403 6.78 -12.31 17.66
C ASN A 403 6.10 -12.62 16.33
N TYR A 404 5.03 -13.43 16.33
CA TYR A 404 4.20 -13.66 15.16
C TYR A 404 3.28 -12.48 14.89
N MET A 405 2.63 -11.94 15.93
CA MET A 405 1.72 -10.81 15.78
C MET A 405 2.41 -9.59 15.21
N ILE A 406 3.65 -9.26 15.62
CA ILE A 406 4.36 -8.09 15.10
C ILE A 406 4.96 -8.27 13.69
N ARG A 407 4.87 -9.45 13.06
CA ARG A 407 5.48 -9.71 11.73
C ARG A 407 4.92 -8.83 10.63
N GLN A 408 3.65 -8.47 10.71
CA GLN A 408 2.98 -7.59 9.76
C GLN A 408 3.14 -6.11 10.13
N GLY A 409 4.05 -5.79 11.05
CA GLY A 409 4.20 -4.46 11.61
C GLY A 409 3.04 -4.10 12.53
N ILE A 410 2.72 -2.80 12.59
CA ILE A 410 1.77 -2.23 13.55
C ILE A 410 0.34 -2.77 13.41
N ASN A 411 -0.06 -3.21 12.21
CA ASN A 411 -1.36 -3.82 11.97
C ASN A 411 -1.62 -5.04 12.86
N GLY A 412 -0.59 -5.85 13.13
CA GLY A 412 -0.76 -7.05 13.93
C GLY A 412 -1.21 -6.75 15.37
N PRO A 413 -0.45 -5.95 16.14
CA PRO A 413 -0.86 -5.50 17.47
C PRO A 413 -2.20 -4.76 17.51
N ILE A 414 -2.47 -3.89 16.53
CA ILE A 414 -3.75 -3.17 16.44
C ILE A 414 -4.91 -4.16 16.36
N PHE A 415 -4.90 -5.06 15.38
CA PHE A 415 -5.99 -6.02 15.21
C PHE A 415 -6.04 -7.08 16.32
N ALA A 416 -4.91 -7.42 16.96
CA ALA A 416 -4.91 -8.28 18.13
C ALA A 416 -5.73 -7.65 19.26
N LEU A 417 -5.52 -6.36 19.56
CA LEU A 417 -6.31 -5.66 20.59
C LEU A 417 -7.79 -5.60 20.20
N ILE A 418 -8.11 -5.19 18.97
CA ILE A 418 -9.50 -5.14 18.47
C ILE A 418 -10.18 -6.52 18.62
N ALA A 419 -9.51 -7.60 18.21
CA ALA A 419 -10.07 -8.95 18.30
C ALA A 419 -10.22 -9.42 19.75
N LEU A 420 -9.20 -9.24 20.59
CA LEU A 420 -9.23 -9.69 21.99
C LEU A 420 -10.28 -8.94 22.81
N ASP A 421 -10.39 -7.63 22.61
CA ASP A 421 -11.31 -6.77 23.37
C ASP A 421 -12.71 -6.75 22.78
N SER A 422 -12.92 -7.40 21.63
CA SER A 422 -14.25 -7.47 21.03
C SER A 422 -15.26 -8.20 21.89
N ASN A 423 -14.83 -9.19 22.68
CA ASN A 423 -15.71 -9.90 23.61
C ASN A 423 -14.95 -10.37 24.86
N ASP A 424 -14.04 -9.52 25.35
CA ASP A 424 -13.22 -9.77 26.54
C ASP A 424 -12.47 -11.12 26.50
N TYR A 425 -11.97 -11.51 25.34
CA TYR A 425 -11.23 -12.77 25.18
C TYR A 425 -9.93 -12.76 25.98
N GLU A 426 -9.66 -13.87 26.64
CA GLU A 426 -8.39 -14.13 27.31
C GLU A 426 -7.34 -14.62 26.31
N ILE A 427 -6.09 -14.14 26.45
CA ILE A 427 -4.98 -14.64 25.66
C ILE A 427 -4.59 -16.03 26.19
N PRO A 428 -4.74 -17.11 25.41
CA PRO A 428 -4.43 -18.45 25.89
C PRO A 428 -2.93 -18.59 26.18
N GLN A 429 -2.61 -19.46 27.13
CA GLN A 429 -1.24 -19.86 27.42
C GLN A 429 -0.86 -21.03 26.50
N VAL A 430 0.08 -20.82 25.59
CA VAL A 430 0.47 -21.81 24.58
C VAL A 430 1.90 -22.28 24.84
N GLU A 431 2.08 -23.59 25.08
CA GLU A 431 3.39 -24.17 25.34
C GLU A 431 4.29 -24.08 24.09
N GLY A 432 5.53 -23.63 24.27
CA GLY A 432 6.52 -23.56 23.17
C GLY A 432 6.51 -22.24 22.39
N VAL A 433 5.61 -21.31 22.71
CA VAL A 433 5.69 -19.93 22.19
C VAL A 433 6.92 -19.22 22.74
N SER A 434 7.66 -18.57 21.85
CA SER A 434 8.94 -17.92 22.19
C SER A 434 8.77 -16.68 23.05
N THR A 435 7.78 -15.84 22.73
CA THR A 435 7.41 -14.64 23.47
C THR A 435 5.90 -14.63 23.65
N GLN A 436 5.44 -14.96 24.86
CA GLN A 436 4.02 -14.96 25.19
C GLN A 436 3.49 -13.52 25.17
N SER A 437 2.45 -13.27 24.39
CA SER A 437 1.77 -11.97 24.29
C SER A 437 1.06 -11.59 25.59
N THR A 438 0.96 -10.29 25.81
CA THR A 438 0.02 -9.66 26.74
C THR A 438 -0.60 -8.44 26.04
N ARG A 439 -1.76 -7.97 26.51
CA ARG A 439 -2.38 -6.73 26.02
C ARG A 439 -1.40 -5.55 26.12
N GLU A 440 -0.72 -5.42 27.26
CA GLU A 440 0.28 -4.37 27.48
C GLU A 440 1.39 -4.38 26.43
N MET A 441 1.86 -5.56 26.00
CA MET A 441 2.89 -5.62 24.96
C MET A 441 2.40 -5.13 23.60
N PHE A 442 1.11 -5.32 23.27
CA PHE A 442 0.54 -4.76 22.06
C PHE A 442 0.37 -3.25 22.18
N ILE A 443 -0.10 -2.77 23.34
CA ILE A 443 -0.22 -1.33 23.64
C ILE A 443 1.15 -0.66 23.54
N ASP A 444 2.17 -1.16 24.25
CA ASP A 444 3.55 -0.66 24.23
C ASP A 444 4.12 -0.62 22.81
N PHE A 445 3.84 -1.65 22.00
CA PHE A 445 4.30 -1.67 20.61
C PHE A 445 3.64 -0.56 19.77
N ILE A 446 2.34 -0.34 19.93
CA ILE A 446 1.61 0.72 19.23
C ILE A 446 2.12 2.09 19.69
N LEU A 447 2.17 2.34 21.01
CA LEU A 447 2.63 3.62 21.56
C LEU A 447 4.08 3.92 21.17
N GLY A 448 4.96 2.90 21.20
CA GLY A 448 6.36 3.03 20.76
C GLY A 448 6.55 3.32 19.27
N ARG A 449 5.45 3.28 18.49
CA ARG A 449 5.42 3.54 17.05
C ARG A 449 4.73 4.86 16.69
N GLU A 450 4.31 5.62 17.69
CA GLU A 450 3.75 6.96 17.49
C GLU A 450 4.79 7.86 16.81
N ILE A 451 4.32 8.65 15.86
CA ILE A 451 5.13 9.64 15.13
C ILE A 451 5.10 10.96 15.90
N ASP A 452 6.21 11.71 15.87
CA ASP A 452 6.30 13.00 16.57
C ASP A 452 5.20 13.96 16.10
N GLY A 453 4.45 14.52 17.06
CA GLY A 453 3.25 15.33 16.78
C GLY A 453 1.93 14.56 16.78
N GLY A 454 1.95 13.24 16.89
CA GLY A 454 0.77 12.36 17.00
C GLY A 454 0.48 11.55 15.74
N GLY A 455 -0.16 10.40 15.94
CA GLY A 455 -0.58 9.50 14.86
C GLY A 455 0.43 8.40 14.54
N TRP A 456 0.04 7.54 13.60
CA TRP A 456 0.75 6.32 13.22
C TRP A 456 0.70 6.10 11.71
N ALA A 457 1.64 5.30 11.19
CA ALA A 457 1.64 4.83 9.81
C ALA A 457 2.24 3.42 9.73
N LEU A 458 1.99 2.72 8.61
CA LEU A 458 2.30 1.30 8.44
C LEU A 458 3.81 1.00 8.45
N GLY A 459 4.60 1.87 7.79
CA GLY A 459 6.04 1.71 7.61
C GLY A 459 6.82 1.72 8.93
N ILE A 460 8.05 1.19 8.95
CA ILE A 460 8.80 0.99 10.21
C ILE A 460 9.17 2.31 10.91
N ASN A 461 9.58 3.30 10.13
CA ASN A 461 9.89 4.65 10.60
C ASN A 461 9.30 5.64 9.59
N PRO A 462 7.96 5.75 9.54
CA PRO A 462 7.32 6.64 8.58
C PRO A 462 7.61 8.09 8.97
N PRO A 463 7.91 8.98 8.01
CA PRO A 463 8.18 10.39 8.31
C PRO A 463 6.91 11.17 8.68
N VAL A 464 5.73 10.67 8.31
CA VAL A 464 4.42 11.31 8.50
C VAL A 464 3.40 10.25 8.87
N ALA A 465 2.43 10.62 9.71
CA ALA A 465 1.30 9.76 10.05
C ALA A 465 0.30 9.65 8.90
N ASP A 466 -0.48 8.59 8.93
CA ASP A 466 -1.46 8.20 7.92
C ASP A 466 -2.84 8.09 8.56
N PRO A 467 -3.92 8.61 7.94
CA PRO A 467 -5.24 8.56 8.55
C PRO A 467 -5.75 7.13 8.80
N ASP A 468 -5.48 6.17 7.90
CA ASP A 468 -5.96 4.79 8.06
C ASP A 468 -5.36 4.17 9.32
N ILE A 469 -4.03 4.12 9.38
CA ILE A 469 -3.31 3.47 10.49
C ILE A 469 -3.49 4.26 11.78
N THR A 470 -3.58 5.58 11.72
CA THR A 470 -3.86 6.40 12.91
C THR A 470 -5.22 6.07 13.50
N ALA A 471 -6.26 6.03 12.66
CA ALA A 471 -7.60 5.72 13.13
C ALA A 471 -7.72 4.26 13.59
N MET A 472 -7.12 3.31 12.88
CA MET A 472 -7.07 1.90 13.30
C MET A 472 -6.33 1.72 14.63
N ALA A 473 -5.23 2.44 14.86
CA ALA A 473 -4.54 2.44 16.15
C ALA A 473 -5.44 2.95 17.28
N ILE A 474 -6.17 4.04 17.04
CA ILE A 474 -7.17 4.53 18.00
C ILE A 474 -8.23 3.46 18.27
N GLN A 475 -8.77 2.80 17.25
CA GLN A 475 -9.78 1.74 17.43
C GLN A 475 -9.31 0.63 18.37
N GLY A 476 -8.06 0.15 18.21
CA GLY A 476 -7.47 -0.85 19.10
C GLY A 476 -7.15 -0.34 20.51
N LEU A 477 -6.91 0.96 20.66
CA LEU A 477 -6.60 1.61 21.93
C LEU A 477 -7.84 2.12 22.69
N THR A 478 -8.99 2.22 22.03
CA THR A 478 -10.26 2.72 22.60
C THR A 478 -10.61 2.10 23.96
N PRO A 479 -10.53 0.77 24.18
CA PRO A 479 -10.86 0.17 25.48
C PRO A 479 -9.98 0.65 26.64
N TYR A 480 -8.80 1.20 26.34
CA TYR A 480 -7.80 1.62 27.31
C TYR A 480 -7.77 3.14 27.53
N TYR A 481 -8.50 3.91 26.73
CA TYR A 481 -8.46 5.38 26.72
C TYR A 481 -8.73 6.03 28.08
N GLU A 482 -9.68 5.49 28.86
CA GLU A 482 -10.02 6.02 30.19
C GLU A 482 -9.19 5.43 31.34
N SER A 483 -8.48 4.31 31.10
CA SER A 483 -7.81 3.54 32.16
C SER A 483 -6.28 3.59 32.12
N ASN A 484 -5.69 4.01 30.99
CA ASN A 484 -4.25 4.13 30.80
C ASN A 484 -3.90 5.56 30.35
N ASP A 485 -3.19 6.30 31.22
CA ASP A 485 -2.83 7.70 30.99
C ASP A 485 -1.94 7.88 29.74
N GLU A 486 -1.02 6.94 29.45
CA GLU A 486 -0.14 7.03 28.28
C GLU A 486 -0.91 6.81 26.98
N VAL A 487 -1.86 5.86 26.99
CA VAL A 487 -2.79 5.66 25.88
C VAL A 487 -3.64 6.90 25.66
N LYS A 488 -4.20 7.47 26.73
CA LYS A 488 -5.02 8.68 26.65
C LYS A 488 -4.25 9.82 26.00
N GLU A 489 -3.04 10.08 26.45
CA GLU A 489 -2.19 11.16 25.92
C GLU A 489 -1.85 10.95 24.43
N ALA A 490 -1.55 9.72 24.01
CA ALA A 490 -1.25 9.42 22.60
C ALA A 490 -2.49 9.52 21.70
N VAL A 491 -3.63 8.98 22.16
CA VAL A 491 -4.91 9.10 21.43
C VAL A 491 -5.35 10.56 21.32
N ASP A 492 -5.19 11.37 22.38
CA ASP A 492 -5.51 12.81 22.32
C ASP A 492 -4.66 13.54 21.26
N ARG A 493 -3.36 13.22 21.15
CA ARG A 493 -2.50 13.77 20.08
C ARG A 493 -2.93 13.29 18.70
N ALA A 494 -3.27 12.02 18.57
CA ALA A 494 -3.74 11.45 17.31
C ALA A 494 -5.08 12.06 16.85
N ILE A 495 -6.00 12.34 17.76
CA ILE A 495 -7.26 13.05 17.46
C ILE A 495 -6.99 14.48 16.99
N ILE A 496 -6.06 15.19 17.62
CA ILE A 496 -5.62 16.51 17.15
C ILE A 496 -4.99 16.43 15.76
N TRP A 497 -4.20 15.38 15.50
CA TRP A 497 -3.60 15.14 14.20
C TRP A 497 -4.67 14.86 13.12
N LEU A 498 -5.61 13.95 13.37
CA LEU A 498 -6.72 13.64 12.45
C LEU A 498 -7.56 14.89 12.14
N SER A 499 -7.92 15.67 13.16
CA SER A 499 -8.63 16.94 12.98
C SER A 499 -7.90 17.92 12.06
N LYS A 500 -6.55 17.89 11.99
CA LYS A 500 -5.76 18.70 11.05
C LYS A 500 -5.59 18.05 9.68
N ALA A 501 -5.59 16.72 9.63
CA ALA A 501 -5.43 15.97 8.38
C ALA A 501 -6.70 15.98 7.51
N GLN A 502 -7.87 16.23 8.11
CA GLN A 502 -9.14 16.35 7.41
C GLN A 502 -9.11 17.47 6.36
N LYS A 503 -9.61 17.16 5.16
CA LYS A 503 -9.68 18.08 4.01
C LYS A 503 -10.92 18.99 4.10
N ASP A 504 -10.96 20.02 3.27
CA ASP A 504 -12.05 21.00 3.24
C ASP A 504 -13.42 20.42 2.88
N ASP A 505 -13.45 19.28 2.18
CA ASP A 505 -14.69 18.54 1.89
C ASP A 505 -15.10 17.58 3.01
N GLY A 506 -14.41 17.61 4.15
CA GLY A 506 -14.63 16.70 5.28
C GLY A 506 -13.92 15.34 5.13
N GLY A 507 -13.29 15.08 3.98
CA GLY A 507 -12.64 13.81 3.66
C GLY A 507 -11.23 13.63 4.24
N TYR A 508 -10.67 12.45 4.01
CA TYR A 508 -9.30 12.09 4.40
C TYR A 508 -8.58 11.49 3.21
N ALA A 509 -7.34 11.93 2.99
CA ALA A 509 -6.50 11.41 1.93
C ALA A 509 -5.45 10.45 2.49
N SER A 510 -5.34 9.29 1.85
CA SER A 510 -4.31 8.29 2.07
C SER A 510 -3.76 7.88 0.70
N TRP A 511 -2.47 7.61 0.62
CA TRP A 511 -1.79 7.24 -0.65
C TRP A 511 -2.00 8.21 -1.83
N GLY A 512 -2.30 9.48 -1.53
CA GLY A 512 -2.44 10.56 -2.52
C GLY A 512 -3.87 10.88 -2.95
N SER A 513 -4.87 10.11 -2.52
CA SER A 513 -6.27 10.33 -2.90
C SER A 513 -7.20 10.36 -1.69
N VAL A 514 -8.21 11.25 -1.74
CA VAL A 514 -9.32 11.21 -0.79
C VAL A 514 -10.17 9.99 -1.11
N ASN A 515 -10.26 9.05 -0.17
CA ASN A 515 -10.95 7.78 -0.39
C ASN A 515 -11.93 7.46 0.74
N SER A 516 -12.89 6.58 0.44
CA SER A 516 -13.97 6.23 1.37
C SER A 516 -13.47 5.46 2.60
N GLU A 517 -12.46 4.62 2.43
CA GLU A 517 -11.92 3.73 3.45
C GLU A 517 -11.23 4.51 4.57
N SER A 518 -10.44 5.52 4.23
CA SER A 518 -9.82 6.41 5.21
C SER A 518 -10.85 7.15 6.03
N ILE A 519 -11.91 7.65 5.39
CA ILE A 519 -13.01 8.31 6.09
C ILE A 519 -13.74 7.31 7.00
N ALA A 520 -13.97 6.08 6.52
CA ALA A 520 -14.58 5.00 7.27
C ALA A 520 -13.77 4.64 8.54
N GLN A 521 -12.45 4.50 8.43
CA GLN A 521 -11.59 4.24 9.59
C GLN A 521 -11.71 5.34 10.64
N VAL A 522 -11.69 6.62 10.22
CA VAL A 522 -11.85 7.75 11.12
C VAL A 522 -13.21 7.73 11.81
N ILE A 523 -14.31 7.50 11.08
CA ILE A 523 -15.66 7.41 11.66
C ILE A 523 -15.73 6.32 12.74
N VAL A 524 -15.18 5.13 12.47
CA VAL A 524 -15.16 4.04 13.46
C VAL A 524 -14.32 4.39 14.69
N ALA A 525 -13.18 5.07 14.50
CA ALA A 525 -12.35 5.54 15.61
C ALA A 525 -13.07 6.57 16.50
N LEU A 526 -13.72 7.57 15.88
CA LEU A 526 -14.43 8.65 16.58
C LEU A 526 -15.63 8.12 17.35
N THR A 527 -16.50 7.34 16.69
CA THR A 527 -17.68 6.74 17.33
C THR A 527 -17.30 5.78 18.45
N GLY A 528 -16.19 5.05 18.31
CA GLY A 528 -15.63 4.21 19.38
C GLY A 528 -15.25 4.98 20.65
N LEU A 529 -14.76 6.22 20.50
CA LEU A 529 -14.45 7.13 21.62
C LEU A 529 -15.68 7.93 22.11
N GLY A 530 -16.86 7.71 21.52
CA GLY A 530 -18.04 8.51 21.81
C GLY A 530 -18.00 9.94 21.26
N ILE A 531 -17.16 10.19 20.24
CA ILE A 531 -17.08 11.46 19.52
C ILE A 531 -17.98 11.37 18.30
N ASP A 532 -18.88 12.33 18.16
CA ASP A 532 -19.78 12.41 17.01
C ASP A 532 -19.02 12.89 15.76
N PRO A 533 -18.88 12.04 14.71
CA PRO A 533 -18.16 12.41 13.48
C PRO A 533 -18.91 13.42 12.60
N HIS A 534 -20.19 13.70 12.86
CA HIS A 534 -20.99 14.68 12.15
C HIS A 534 -20.99 16.05 12.83
N THR A 535 -21.11 16.08 14.17
CA THR A 535 -21.37 17.32 14.92
C THR A 535 -20.18 17.87 15.71
N ASP A 536 -19.14 17.06 15.98
CA ASP A 536 -17.98 17.55 16.71
C ASP A 536 -17.20 18.57 15.87
N SER A 537 -17.16 19.82 16.35
CA SER A 537 -16.52 20.95 15.66
C SER A 537 -15.06 20.73 15.24
N ARG A 538 -14.33 19.79 15.86
CA ARG A 538 -12.96 19.45 15.44
C ARG A 538 -12.94 18.77 14.07
N PHE A 539 -14.03 18.10 13.69
CA PHE A 539 -14.18 17.28 12.50
C PHE A 539 -15.15 17.87 11.48
N ILE A 540 -15.37 19.18 11.54
CA ILE A 540 -16.13 19.95 10.57
C ILE A 540 -15.17 20.91 9.86
N LYS A 541 -15.02 20.77 8.54
CA LYS A 541 -14.21 21.65 7.68
C LYS A 541 -15.07 22.26 6.60
N ASN A 542 -15.06 23.58 6.51
CA ASN A 542 -15.88 24.32 5.54
C ASN A 542 -17.37 23.89 5.51
N GLY A 543 -17.93 23.58 6.68
CA GLY A 543 -19.31 23.09 6.83
C GLY A 543 -19.51 21.61 6.51
N ASN A 544 -18.47 20.86 6.14
CA ASN A 544 -18.56 19.44 5.83
C ASN A 544 -17.93 18.60 6.95
N SER A 545 -18.67 17.58 7.39
CA SER A 545 -18.21 16.59 8.36
C SER A 545 -17.62 15.34 7.68
N ALA A 546 -17.05 14.42 8.48
CA ALA A 546 -16.60 13.13 7.97
C ALA A 546 -17.77 12.27 7.46
N MET A 547 -18.96 12.39 8.07
CA MET A 547 -20.17 11.70 7.61
C MET A 547 -20.65 12.26 6.27
N ASP A 548 -20.66 13.58 6.11
CA ASP A 548 -21.03 14.21 4.84
C ASP A 548 -20.09 13.74 3.73
N ALA A 549 -18.79 13.75 4.00
CA ALA A 549 -17.78 13.30 3.05
C ALA A 549 -17.99 11.83 2.65
N LEU A 550 -18.17 10.91 3.61
CA LEU A 550 -18.35 9.48 3.32
C LEU A 550 -19.56 9.24 2.42
N LEU A 551 -20.68 9.89 2.69
CA LEU A 551 -21.92 9.72 1.92
C LEU A 551 -21.78 10.17 0.46
N THR A 552 -20.80 11.02 0.11
CA THR A 552 -20.52 11.37 -1.30
C THR A 552 -19.91 10.23 -2.12
N PHE A 553 -19.40 9.18 -1.46
CA PHE A 553 -18.86 7.98 -2.12
C PHE A 553 -19.91 6.89 -2.32
N ALA A 554 -21.10 7.05 -1.72
CA ALA A 554 -22.17 6.06 -1.77
C ALA A 554 -22.87 6.07 -3.13
N ASP A 555 -23.13 4.89 -3.69
CA ASP A 555 -24.10 4.75 -4.77
C ASP A 555 -25.53 4.78 -4.21
N PRO A 556 -26.47 5.50 -4.84
CA PRO A 556 -27.85 5.59 -4.36
C PRO A 556 -28.59 4.25 -4.23
N ASP A 557 -28.17 3.22 -4.99
CA ASP A 557 -28.76 1.88 -5.00
C ASP A 557 -27.95 0.86 -4.17
N GLY A 558 -26.81 1.27 -3.60
CA GLY A 558 -25.95 0.44 -2.75
C GLY A 558 -24.54 0.22 -3.32
N GLY A 559 -23.59 -0.05 -2.42
CA GLY A 559 -22.15 -0.04 -2.71
C GLY A 559 -21.47 1.32 -2.52
N PHE A 560 -20.15 1.31 -2.36
CA PHE A 560 -19.32 2.51 -2.27
C PHE A 560 -18.19 2.49 -3.29
N MET A 561 -17.84 3.68 -3.77
CA MET A 561 -16.66 3.91 -4.59
C MET A 561 -15.45 4.10 -3.68
N HIS A 562 -14.29 3.60 -4.11
CA HIS A 562 -13.03 3.89 -3.43
C HIS A 562 -12.67 5.38 -3.55
N VAL A 563 -12.63 5.87 -4.79
CA VAL A 563 -12.33 7.26 -5.17
C VAL A 563 -13.48 7.82 -5.99
N LYS A 564 -13.82 9.11 -5.81
CA LYS A 564 -14.94 9.78 -6.50
C LYS A 564 -14.73 9.86 -8.02
N PRO A 565 -15.80 9.89 -8.84
CA PRO A 565 -15.68 10.05 -10.29
C PRO A 565 -14.94 11.35 -10.64
N GLY A 566 -13.92 11.24 -11.51
CA GLY A 566 -13.16 12.39 -12.00
C GLY A 566 -11.98 12.82 -11.12
N GLU A 567 -11.77 12.18 -9.97
CA GLU A 567 -10.58 12.35 -9.13
C GLU A 567 -9.42 11.47 -9.61
N ILE A 568 -8.22 11.74 -9.08
CA ILE A 568 -7.01 10.97 -9.37
C ILE A 568 -7.03 9.65 -8.59
N GLY A 569 -6.75 8.52 -9.26
CA GLY A 569 -6.60 7.22 -8.62
C GLY A 569 -5.25 7.07 -7.91
N ASP A 570 -5.22 6.25 -6.86
CA ASP A 570 -4.05 5.95 -6.03
C ASP A 570 -3.53 4.52 -6.21
N GLY A 571 -3.98 3.81 -7.27
CA GLY A 571 -3.68 2.41 -7.51
C GLY A 571 -4.67 1.42 -6.88
N GLY A 572 -5.71 1.92 -6.18
CA GLY A 572 -6.89 1.17 -5.78
C GLY A 572 -7.88 0.94 -6.92
N ALA A 573 -9.18 0.85 -6.59
CA ALA A 573 -10.21 0.76 -7.62
C ALA A 573 -10.31 2.03 -8.46
N ALA A 574 -10.69 1.90 -9.73
CA ALA A 574 -10.77 3.04 -10.63
C ALA A 574 -11.75 4.11 -10.10
N PRO A 575 -11.43 5.42 -10.23
CA PRO A 575 -12.31 6.50 -9.80
C PRO A 575 -13.73 6.37 -10.36
N GLY A 576 -14.73 6.49 -9.49
CA GLY A 576 -16.14 6.38 -9.83
C GLY A 576 -16.67 4.95 -9.98
N VAL A 577 -15.86 3.93 -9.68
CA VAL A 577 -16.27 2.53 -9.74
C VAL A 577 -16.52 2.00 -8.33
N ILE A 578 -17.64 1.30 -8.16
CA ILE A 578 -17.96 0.60 -6.91
C ILE A 578 -16.93 -0.48 -6.64
N ASP A 579 -16.36 -0.43 -5.44
CA ASP A 579 -15.33 -1.36 -4.98
C ASP A 579 -15.85 -2.18 -3.79
N GLY A 580 -15.46 -3.45 -3.74
CA GLY A 580 -15.93 -4.36 -2.69
C GLY A 580 -15.38 -4.01 -1.31
N MET A 581 -14.11 -3.61 -1.22
CA MET A 581 -13.49 -3.23 0.06
C MET A 581 -13.98 -1.86 0.53
N ALA A 582 -14.09 -0.89 -0.38
CA ALA A 582 -14.74 0.39 -0.10
C ALA A 582 -16.15 0.17 0.44
N THR A 583 -16.93 -0.70 -0.22
CA THR A 583 -18.29 -1.06 0.19
C THR A 583 -18.32 -1.66 1.59
N ASP A 584 -17.49 -2.67 1.88
CA ASP A 584 -17.44 -3.29 3.20
C ASP A 584 -17.05 -2.28 4.29
N GLN A 585 -16.01 -1.47 4.06
CA GLN A 585 -15.50 -0.54 5.06
C GLN A 585 -16.43 0.64 5.33
N ALA A 586 -16.92 1.28 4.28
CA ALA A 586 -17.88 2.36 4.42
C ALA A 586 -19.20 1.87 5.04
N SER A 587 -19.64 0.65 4.70
CA SER A 587 -20.88 0.08 5.29
C SER A 587 -20.73 -0.18 6.78
N TYR A 588 -19.63 -0.80 7.25
CA TYR A 588 -19.46 -0.96 8.70
C TYR A 588 -19.26 0.37 9.43
N ALA A 589 -18.76 1.42 8.75
CA ALA A 589 -18.65 2.75 9.34
C ALA A 589 -20.03 3.39 9.52
N LEU A 590 -20.94 3.22 8.54
CA LEU A 590 -22.35 3.58 8.71
C LEU A 590 -23.00 2.80 9.86
N VAL A 591 -22.72 1.50 10.00
CA VAL A 591 -23.16 0.70 11.15
C VAL A 591 -22.61 1.28 12.46
N ALA A 592 -21.32 1.63 12.52
CA ALA A 592 -20.71 2.22 13.70
C ALA A 592 -21.39 3.53 14.12
N TYR A 593 -21.70 4.39 13.15
CA TYR A 593 -22.44 5.63 13.39
C TYR A 593 -23.89 5.39 13.85
N ASP A 594 -24.64 4.51 13.18
CA ASP A 594 -26.01 4.18 13.57
C ASP A 594 -26.07 3.62 15.01
N ARG A 595 -25.13 2.75 15.38
CA ARG A 595 -24.99 2.23 16.76
C ARG A 595 -24.65 3.33 17.76
N PHE A 596 -23.76 4.27 17.38
CA PHE A 596 -23.43 5.43 18.21
C PHE A 596 -24.66 6.31 18.48
N VAL A 597 -25.44 6.64 17.45
CA VAL A 597 -26.67 7.43 17.58
C VAL A 597 -27.72 6.72 18.46
N LYS A 598 -27.81 5.39 18.36
CA LYS A 598 -28.69 4.56 19.20
C LYS A 598 -28.16 4.32 20.62
N ALA A 599 -26.95 4.81 20.94
CA ALA A 599 -26.25 4.55 22.19
C ALA A 599 -26.08 3.04 22.50
N GLU A 600 -25.86 2.25 21.46
CA GLU A 600 -25.51 0.84 21.55
C GLU A 600 -24.01 0.64 21.76
N ASN A 601 -23.59 -0.58 22.05
CA ASN A 601 -22.16 -0.92 22.05
C ASN A 601 -21.54 -0.58 20.68
N SER A 602 -20.32 -0.05 20.68
CA SER A 602 -19.59 0.31 19.46
C SER A 602 -19.39 -0.89 18.52
N LEU A 603 -19.00 -0.63 17.27
CA LEU A 603 -18.89 -1.65 16.22
C LEU A 603 -18.12 -2.90 16.68
N TYR A 604 -16.92 -2.70 17.23
CA TYR A 604 -16.05 -3.79 17.68
C TYR A 604 -16.30 -4.27 19.11
N HIS A 605 -17.00 -3.50 19.94
CA HIS A 605 -17.36 -3.95 21.29
C HIS A 605 -18.62 -4.84 21.21
N MET A 606 -18.43 -6.15 21.24
CA MET A 606 -19.45 -7.19 21.00
C MET A 606 -19.75 -8.02 22.26
N THR A 607 -19.56 -7.45 23.45
CA THR A 607 -19.94 -8.11 24.73
C THR A 607 -21.45 -8.26 24.91
N ASP A 608 -22.24 -7.62 24.04
CA ASP A 608 -23.67 -7.78 23.86
C ASP A 608 -24.06 -9.01 23.02
N VAL A 609 -23.10 -9.68 22.37
CA VAL A 609 -23.35 -10.88 21.56
C VAL A 609 -23.21 -12.15 22.41
N ASN A 610 -24.21 -13.03 22.36
CA ASN A 610 -24.19 -14.29 23.08
C ASN A 610 -23.39 -15.36 22.31
N ILE A 611 -22.31 -15.88 22.89
CA ILE A 611 -21.46 -16.89 22.25
C ILE A 611 -21.96 -18.30 22.54
N GLY A 612 -22.09 -19.11 21.48
CA GLY A 612 -22.34 -20.55 21.60
C GLY A 612 -23.80 -20.95 21.73
N ASP A 613 -24.73 -20.01 21.61
CA ASP A 613 -26.16 -20.28 21.46
C ASP A 613 -26.57 -19.81 20.05
N PRO A 614 -26.91 -20.71 19.10
CA PRO A 614 -27.52 -20.26 17.86
C PRO A 614 -28.83 -19.58 18.22
N GLU A 615 -28.97 -18.28 17.96
CA GLU A 615 -30.22 -17.59 18.22
C GLU A 615 -31.37 -18.37 17.57
N GLU A 616 -32.34 -18.83 18.39
CA GLU A 616 -33.64 -19.13 17.84
C GLU A 616 -34.17 -17.83 17.24
N PRO A 617 -34.71 -17.85 16.00
CA PRO A 617 -35.16 -16.63 15.35
C PRO A 617 -36.11 -15.89 16.28
N THR A 618 -35.85 -14.61 16.52
CA THR A 618 -36.78 -13.73 17.23
C THR A 618 -38.11 -13.79 16.47
N ASP A 619 -39.16 -14.27 17.16
CA ASP A 619 -40.53 -14.26 16.65
C ASP A 619 -40.82 -12.85 16.16
N PRO A 620 -41.18 -12.64 14.87
CA PRO A 620 -41.45 -11.30 14.36
C PRO A 620 -42.48 -10.61 15.26
N GLU A 621 -42.25 -9.33 15.58
CA GLU A 621 -43.28 -8.54 16.27
C GLU A 621 -44.61 -8.71 15.53
N GLU A 622 -45.68 -9.04 16.27
CA GLU A 622 -47.02 -9.16 15.71
C GLU A 622 -47.31 -7.89 14.91
N PRO A 623 -47.64 -7.99 13.60
CA PRO A 623 -47.91 -6.80 12.80
C PRO A 623 -49.08 -6.05 13.42
N GLU A 624 -48.95 -4.73 13.54
CA GLU A 624 -50.08 -3.87 13.91
C GLU A 624 -51.26 -4.17 12.97
N GLU A 625 -52.46 -4.32 13.54
CA GLU A 625 -53.66 -4.63 12.75
C GLU A 625 -53.81 -3.58 11.63
N PRO A 626 -53.90 -3.98 10.35
CA PRO A 626 -54.00 -3.04 9.26
C PRO A 626 -55.30 -2.22 9.39
N GLU A 627 -55.20 -0.90 9.17
CA GLU A 627 -56.38 -0.05 9.03
C GLU A 627 -57.28 -0.61 7.91
N GLU A 628 -58.60 -0.62 8.14
CA GLU A 628 -59.55 -1.16 7.15
C GLU A 628 -59.39 -0.45 5.80
N PRO A 629 -59.23 -1.19 4.70
CA PRO A 629 -59.05 -0.58 3.38
C PRO A 629 -60.34 0.14 2.96
N THR A 630 -60.19 1.37 2.47
CA THR A 630 -61.27 2.07 1.77
C THR A 630 -61.61 1.32 0.48
N ASP A 631 -62.91 1.09 0.26
CA ASP A 631 -63.48 0.36 -0.87
C ASP A 631 -62.96 0.92 -2.21
N PRO A 632 -62.34 0.11 -3.07
CA PRO A 632 -61.80 0.58 -4.36
C PRO A 632 -62.93 0.96 -5.33
N GLU A 633 -62.72 2.02 -6.11
CA GLU A 633 -63.63 2.38 -7.21
C GLU A 633 -63.68 1.27 -8.27
N GLU A 634 -64.88 1.00 -8.81
CA GLU A 634 -65.11 -0.04 -9.82
C GLU A 634 -64.21 0.14 -11.06
N PRO A 635 -63.53 -0.92 -11.53
CA PRO A 635 -62.70 -0.84 -12.71
C PRO A 635 -63.57 -0.70 -13.97
N THR A 636 -63.16 0.18 -14.88
CA THR A 636 -63.74 0.26 -16.22
C THR A 636 -63.32 -0.93 -17.07
N ASP A 637 -64.30 -1.51 -17.78
CA ASP A 637 -64.17 -2.68 -18.67
C ASP A 637 -63.06 -2.49 -19.72
N PRO A 638 -62.12 -3.43 -19.89
CA PRO A 638 -61.07 -3.33 -20.90
C PRO A 638 -61.63 -3.56 -22.31
N GLU A 639 -61.10 -2.83 -23.30
CA GLU A 639 -61.44 -3.08 -24.71
C GLU A 639 -60.84 -4.41 -25.22
N ASP A 640 -61.63 -5.11 -26.04
CA ASP A 640 -61.33 -6.43 -26.62
C ASP A 640 -60.03 -6.41 -27.46
N PRO A 641 -59.12 -7.38 -27.31
CA PRO A 641 -57.87 -7.41 -28.07
C PRO A 641 -58.10 -7.80 -29.55
N GLU A 642 -57.42 -7.12 -30.47
CA GLU A 642 -57.43 -7.49 -31.89
C GLU A 642 -56.72 -8.84 -32.14
N GLU A 643 -57.27 -9.64 -33.06
CA GLU A 643 -56.75 -10.97 -33.41
C GLU A 643 -55.33 -10.93 -34.00
N PRO A 644 -54.45 -11.90 -33.65
CA PRO A 644 -53.09 -11.94 -34.15
C PRO A 644 -53.04 -12.36 -35.63
N THR A 645 -52.28 -11.63 -36.44
CA THR A 645 -51.96 -12.04 -37.82
C THR A 645 -50.88 -13.13 -37.85
N ASN A 646 -51.09 -14.16 -38.68
CA ASN A 646 -50.16 -15.28 -38.88
C ASN A 646 -48.73 -14.84 -39.27
N PRO A 647 -47.69 -15.51 -38.75
CA PRO A 647 -46.31 -15.24 -39.15
C PRO A 647 -46.05 -15.72 -40.59
N THR A 648 -45.29 -14.91 -41.35
CA THR A 648 -44.73 -15.28 -42.66
C THR A 648 -43.49 -16.17 -42.48
N ASP A 649 -43.37 -17.17 -43.35
CA ASP A 649 -42.29 -18.17 -43.43
C ASP A 649 -40.89 -17.51 -43.58
N PRO A 650 -39.81 -18.02 -42.95
CA PRO A 650 -38.48 -17.47 -43.11
C PRO A 650 -37.90 -17.78 -44.50
N GLU A 651 -37.20 -16.80 -45.10
CA GLU A 651 -36.41 -17.03 -46.31
C GLU A 651 -35.14 -17.86 -46.00
N GLU A 652 -34.76 -18.74 -46.94
CA GLU A 652 -33.57 -19.61 -46.85
C GLU A 652 -32.25 -18.82 -46.73
N PRO A 653 -31.25 -19.36 -46.00
CA PRO A 653 -29.97 -18.68 -45.81
C PRO A 653 -29.14 -18.65 -47.10
N VAL A 654 -28.53 -17.49 -47.37
CA VAL A 654 -27.63 -17.27 -48.51
C VAL A 654 -26.20 -17.66 -48.10
N ASP A 655 -25.54 -18.48 -48.93
CA ASP A 655 -24.16 -18.96 -48.73
C ASP A 655 -23.14 -17.81 -48.52
N PRO A 656 -22.16 -17.96 -47.59
CA PRO A 656 -21.11 -16.97 -47.41
C PRO A 656 -20.16 -16.91 -48.61
N LYS A 657 -19.79 -15.69 -49.03
CA LYS A 657 -18.78 -15.45 -50.07
C LYS A 657 -17.37 -15.68 -49.54
N ASP A 658 -16.56 -16.39 -50.32
CA ASP A 658 -15.15 -16.68 -50.06
C ASP A 658 -14.29 -15.43 -49.74
N PRO A 659 -13.33 -15.51 -48.79
CA PRO A 659 -12.39 -14.43 -48.52
C PRO A 659 -11.41 -14.23 -49.69
N LYS A 660 -11.14 -12.96 -50.02
CA LYS A 660 -10.10 -12.53 -50.96
C LYS A 660 -8.70 -12.92 -50.46
N VAL A 661 -7.94 -13.57 -51.34
CA VAL A 661 -6.51 -13.85 -51.23
C VAL A 661 -5.70 -12.54 -51.28
N PRO A 662 -4.80 -12.26 -50.31
CA PRO A 662 -3.80 -11.21 -50.44
C PRO A 662 -2.66 -11.65 -51.37
N GLU A 663 -2.22 -10.76 -52.25
CA GLU A 663 -1.12 -10.97 -53.20
C GLU A 663 0.26 -11.05 -52.52
N VAL A 664 1.11 -11.89 -53.10
CA VAL A 664 2.49 -12.20 -52.71
C VAL A 664 3.47 -11.09 -53.16
N PRO A 665 4.36 -10.57 -52.29
CA PRO A 665 5.59 -9.92 -52.73
C PRO A 665 6.68 -10.95 -53.05
N LYS A 666 7.36 -10.76 -54.18
CA LYS A 666 8.47 -11.60 -54.67
C LYS A 666 9.79 -11.32 -53.92
N ASP A 667 10.49 -12.42 -53.63
CA ASP A 667 11.92 -12.66 -53.39
C ASP A 667 12.87 -11.46 -53.22
N ASP A 668 13.70 -11.51 -52.15
CA ASP A 668 15.14 -11.74 -52.35
C ASP A 668 15.88 -12.19 -51.07
N ASN A 669 16.69 -13.23 -51.25
CA ASN A 669 17.95 -13.55 -50.56
C ASN A 669 17.99 -13.81 -49.04
N GLY A 670 18.17 -15.09 -48.69
CA GLY A 670 19.35 -15.47 -47.89
C GLY A 670 19.12 -16.21 -46.57
N LYS A 671 19.27 -17.55 -46.65
CA LYS A 671 19.71 -18.47 -45.57
C LYS A 671 18.96 -18.43 -44.23
N LEU A 672 18.13 -19.45 -44.04
CA LEU A 672 17.90 -20.06 -42.72
C LEU A 672 18.97 -21.14 -42.45
N PRO A 673 19.40 -21.32 -41.20
CA PRO A 673 19.67 -22.65 -40.66
C PRO A 673 18.79 -22.89 -39.42
N LYS A 674 17.88 -23.86 -39.49
CA LYS A 674 18.07 -25.24 -38.98
C LYS A 674 18.35 -25.28 -37.47
N THR A 675 17.27 -25.44 -36.72
CA THR A 675 17.25 -25.93 -35.34
C THR A 675 17.65 -27.41 -35.29
N GLY A 676 18.57 -27.73 -34.38
CA GLY A 676 18.81 -29.08 -33.88
C GLY A 676 20.22 -29.61 -34.13
N GLU A 677 21.12 -29.39 -33.16
CA GLU A 677 22.03 -30.45 -32.71
C GLU A 677 22.23 -30.34 -31.20
N THR A 678 21.90 -31.44 -30.52
CA THR A 678 22.22 -31.76 -29.13
C THR A 678 23.73 -31.81 -28.93
N PHE A 679 24.29 -31.04 -28.00
CA PHE A 679 25.63 -31.28 -27.47
C PHE A 679 25.66 -31.19 -25.94
N SER A 680 26.01 -32.33 -25.35
CA SER A 680 26.25 -32.59 -23.94
C SER A 680 27.21 -31.58 -23.30
N ILE A 681 26.73 -30.83 -22.30
CA ILE A 681 27.58 -30.17 -21.30
C ILE A 681 27.00 -30.51 -19.92
N LEU A 682 27.23 -31.75 -19.49
CA LEU A 682 26.89 -32.25 -18.15
C LEU A 682 28.15 -32.31 -17.25
N ILE A 683 29.20 -31.53 -17.55
CA ILE A 683 30.52 -31.68 -16.90
C ILE A 683 31.16 -30.40 -16.27
N PRO A 684 30.74 -29.13 -16.49
CA PRO A 684 31.30 -28.01 -15.72
C PRO A 684 30.61 -27.77 -14.37
N ILE A 685 29.37 -28.21 -14.18
CA ILE A 685 28.60 -27.92 -12.95
C ILE A 685 29.23 -28.59 -11.71
N LEU A 686 29.80 -29.79 -11.86
CA LEU A 686 30.53 -30.46 -10.78
C LEU A 686 31.90 -29.83 -10.46
N GLY A 687 32.51 -29.12 -11.42
CA GLY A 687 33.79 -28.43 -11.23
C GLY A 687 33.67 -27.15 -10.41
N PHE A 688 32.61 -26.38 -10.64
CA PHE A 688 32.32 -25.16 -9.86
C PHE A 688 31.88 -25.47 -8.42
N ILE A 689 31.09 -26.54 -8.21
CA ILE A 689 30.66 -26.97 -6.86
C ILE A 689 31.87 -27.38 -5.98
N LEU A 690 32.90 -28.03 -6.57
CA LEU A 690 34.08 -28.47 -5.81
C LEU A 690 35.08 -27.33 -5.51
N ILE A 691 35.12 -26.28 -6.33
CA ILE A 691 35.97 -25.10 -6.07
C ILE A 691 35.29 -24.16 -5.06
N ALA A 692 33.97 -23.95 -5.17
CA ALA A 692 33.18 -23.16 -4.22
C ALA A 692 33.17 -23.77 -2.82
N ALA A 693 33.00 -25.10 -2.70
CA ALA A 693 33.10 -25.80 -1.41
C ALA A 693 34.47 -25.61 -0.73
N GLY A 694 35.55 -25.51 -1.52
CA GLY A 694 36.91 -25.26 -1.01
C GLY A 694 37.12 -23.84 -0.45
N PHE A 695 36.45 -22.83 -1.02
CA PHE A 695 36.52 -21.44 -0.54
C PHE A 695 35.66 -21.22 0.72
N VAL A 696 34.46 -21.80 0.77
CA VAL A 696 33.57 -21.74 1.94
C VAL A 696 34.20 -22.40 3.17
N PHE A 697 34.87 -23.54 2.99
CA PHE A 697 35.55 -24.23 4.10
C PHE A 697 36.76 -23.44 4.64
N LYS A 698 37.45 -22.68 3.78
CA LYS A 698 38.59 -21.84 4.16
C LYS A 698 38.14 -20.53 4.86
N ARG A 699 37.00 -19.94 4.47
CA ARG A 699 36.42 -18.76 5.14
C ARG A 699 35.81 -19.11 6.52
N LYS A 700 35.13 -20.26 6.68
CA LYS A 700 34.64 -20.73 8.00
C LYS A 700 35.76 -21.05 9.00
N GLN A 701 36.95 -21.43 8.53
CA GLN A 701 38.13 -21.64 9.41
C GLN A 701 38.86 -20.36 9.81
N GLN A 702 38.65 -19.24 9.11
CA GLN A 702 39.30 -17.95 9.41
C GLN A 702 38.43 -17.03 10.27
N ARG A 703 37.15 -17.37 10.48
CA ARG A 703 36.16 -16.59 11.26
C ARG A 703 35.73 -17.26 12.59
N ASN A 704 36.39 -18.34 13.02
CA ASN A 704 36.25 -18.94 14.36
C ASN A 704 37.43 -18.58 15.26
#